data_AF-A0A7W5GTX9-F1
#
_entry.id   AF-A0A7W5GTX9-F1
#
_cell.length_a   1.000
_cell.length_b   1.000
_cell.length_c   1.000
_cell.angle_alpha   90.00
_cell.angle_beta   90.00
_cell.angle_gamma   90.00
#
_symmetry.space_group_name_H-M   'P 1'
#
loop_
_entity.id
_entity.type
_entity.pdbx_description
1 polymer ?
#
loop_
_entity_poly.entity_id
_entity_poly.type
_entity_poly.pdbx_seq_one_letter_code
_entity_poly.pdbx_strand_id
1 'polypeptide(L)'
;MQDIALICTQGFADVLTLARQNRADPYALHVPASTWPQRLPPEWRIEARGRIDAAGTEVEVLDVDGVLAALAALPRPPKAVAMSLLFAHRNPVHEQALAHRIREHWPDLSVACSHEVLPQDGEYERTLATVEAIGLHGPVPETIDAPTHTDPLTQRLEQLADRIQQCLVAKAVSSVVREAMDCAAAIFLPDGRLVAQARTLPLLLGSLSPALAGLLQECPISGMADGDGYLLNDPWHGGTHLPDLTLVRPVCVHGVVVALVACVLHHQDIGGIAPGSVPTDATSIQQEGLRIPPVPLYRAGVLDAPLMRLLRANSRMPDNLEGDLAAQWASLAQGAAEVATLWQSERDVAGRCIAALAASEATARAALAAAPDGDYIFEDALDGDGLSAEPVRVSVCIRKRGDRAVLDLTGCADQTRGPVNASRGAVQAAVAYFARMLAPQAACNDGSLAPITLHTRAGSIVDPTFPAALNARTNLVKLLANAFLGAWSRALPNQMPAPNAGEAVVLSLGGTHADGRPWLLTEIIASAAGGAPSGPGGSGVSTDVGNARSTPAESIEAQAPLRIERVAVRVGSGGAGRHRGGDGVVRVYRLLHGSGSISYRGERHAIVPQGAAGGLPGSPAAARIERADGRVEPLPAKARAQWQAGDRLVIETAGGGGWGQPAAKETSA
;
A
#
# COMPACT_ATOMS: atom_id res chain seq x y z
N MET A 1 33.55 -0.72 0.83
CA MET A 1 32.44 -1.70 0.80
C MET A 1 32.76 -2.78 1.80
N GLN A 2 31.75 -3.26 2.54
CA GLN A 2 31.93 -4.46 3.37
C GLN A 2 31.87 -5.67 2.43
N ASP A 3 32.82 -6.58 2.58
CA ASP A 3 33.02 -7.71 1.65
C ASP A 3 32.13 -8.87 2.09
N ILE A 4 30.83 -8.62 2.15
CA ILE A 4 29.84 -9.55 2.68
C ILE A 4 29.03 -10.11 1.51
N ALA A 5 28.96 -11.43 1.43
CA ALA A 5 28.10 -12.11 0.47
C ALA A 5 26.78 -12.52 1.13
N LEU A 6 25.67 -12.37 0.41
CA LEU A 6 24.37 -12.89 0.80
C LEU A 6 24.05 -14.12 -0.05
N ILE A 7 23.72 -15.23 0.58
CA ILE A 7 23.16 -16.41 -0.07
C ILE A 7 21.68 -16.48 0.26
N CYS A 8 20.84 -16.54 -0.75
CA CYS A 8 19.39 -16.54 -0.62
C CYS A 8 18.76 -17.58 -1.55
N THR A 9 17.49 -17.91 -1.35
CA THR A 9 16.77 -18.79 -2.27
C THR A 9 16.69 -18.18 -3.66
N GLN A 10 16.80 -19.00 -4.70
CA GLN A 10 16.68 -18.53 -6.09
C GLN A 10 15.40 -17.72 -6.33
N GLY A 11 15.55 -16.55 -6.95
CA GLY A 11 14.48 -15.59 -7.23
C GLY A 11 14.26 -14.54 -6.13
N PHE A 12 15.08 -14.51 -5.07
CA PHE A 12 14.89 -13.65 -3.89
C PHE A 12 16.08 -12.73 -3.58
N ALA A 13 17.04 -12.58 -4.51
CA ALA A 13 18.21 -11.72 -4.31
C ALA A 13 17.88 -10.26 -3.95
N ASP A 14 16.72 -9.75 -4.38
CA ASP A 14 16.35 -8.34 -4.17
C ASP A 14 15.48 -8.10 -2.93
N VAL A 15 15.27 -9.09 -2.06
CA VAL A 15 14.38 -8.97 -0.89
C VAL A 15 14.70 -7.75 -0.01
N LEU A 16 16.00 -7.48 0.22
CA LEU A 16 16.46 -6.32 0.97
C LEU A 16 16.25 -5.01 0.22
N THR A 17 16.43 -5.03 -1.11
CA THR A 17 16.25 -3.84 -1.95
C THR A 17 14.79 -3.42 -1.99
N LEU A 18 13.89 -4.39 -2.08
CA LEU A 18 12.44 -4.18 -2.12
C LEU A 18 11.86 -3.84 -0.73
N ALA A 19 12.45 -4.32 0.36
CA ALA A 19 12.11 -3.95 1.74
C ALA A 19 10.60 -3.97 2.05
N ARG A 20 9.92 -5.03 1.61
CA ARG A 20 8.45 -5.19 1.67
C ARG A 20 7.69 -3.99 1.09
N GLN A 21 8.22 -3.33 0.06
CA GLN A 21 7.70 -2.13 -0.63
C GLN A 21 7.36 -0.94 0.30
N ASN A 22 7.82 -0.98 1.54
CA ASN A 22 7.46 0.00 2.56
C ASN A 22 8.24 1.31 2.38
N ARG A 23 7.62 2.44 2.70
CA ARG A 23 8.30 3.73 2.87
C ARG A 23 8.01 4.31 4.24
N ALA A 24 9.04 4.93 4.82
CA ALA A 24 8.96 5.51 6.16
C ALA A 24 7.97 6.68 6.22
N ASP A 25 8.14 7.67 5.33
CA ASP A 25 7.20 8.79 5.21
C ASP A 25 6.19 8.53 4.07
N PRO A 26 4.92 8.22 4.38
CA PRO A 26 3.88 8.03 3.37
C PRO A 26 3.55 9.31 2.60
N TYR A 27 4.04 10.46 3.06
CA TYR A 27 3.84 11.77 2.47
C TYR A 27 5.15 12.38 1.93
N ALA A 28 6.16 11.56 1.64
CA ALA A 28 7.36 12.05 0.98
C ALA A 28 7.07 12.50 -0.46
N LEU A 29 7.40 13.76 -0.78
CA LEU A 29 7.29 14.30 -2.13
C LEU A 29 8.20 13.53 -3.12
N HIS A 30 9.41 13.18 -2.68
CA HIS A 30 10.34 12.33 -3.42
C HIS A 30 10.67 11.10 -2.58
N VAL A 31 10.47 9.91 -3.15
CA VAL A 31 10.90 8.66 -2.54
C VAL A 31 12.26 8.27 -3.14
N PRO A 32 13.36 8.31 -2.37
CA PRO A 32 14.70 8.12 -2.90
C PRO A 32 14.97 6.65 -3.28
N ALA A 33 15.96 6.46 -4.16
CA ALA A 33 16.50 5.14 -4.47
C ALA A 33 17.03 4.43 -3.22
N SER A 34 16.75 3.13 -3.10
CA SER A 34 17.30 2.27 -2.05
C SER A 34 18.83 2.29 -2.07
N THR A 35 19.45 2.30 -0.89
CA THR A 35 20.92 2.25 -0.76
C THR A 35 21.49 0.83 -0.70
N TRP A 36 20.62 -0.19 -0.71
CA TRP A 36 21.02 -1.59 -0.68
C TRP A 36 21.89 -2.02 -1.86
N PRO A 37 21.62 -1.60 -3.12
CA PRO A 37 22.50 -1.93 -4.25
C PRO A 37 23.94 -1.42 -4.10
N GLN A 38 24.19 -0.33 -3.36
CA GLN A 38 25.56 0.14 -3.08
C GLN A 38 26.21 -0.62 -1.91
N ARG A 39 25.41 -1.08 -0.94
CA ARG A 39 25.88 -1.81 0.25
C ARG A 39 26.13 -3.28 -0.02
N LEU A 40 25.25 -3.89 -0.80
CA LEU A 40 25.27 -5.29 -1.20
C LEU A 40 24.99 -5.35 -2.72
N PRO A 41 26.00 -5.16 -3.57
CA PRO A 41 25.82 -5.16 -5.02
C PRO A 41 25.32 -6.51 -5.57
N PRO A 42 24.69 -6.54 -6.76
CA PRO A 42 24.11 -7.76 -7.33
C PRO A 42 25.09 -8.94 -7.41
N GLU A 43 26.36 -8.69 -7.73
CA GLU A 43 27.38 -9.74 -7.81
C GLU A 43 27.73 -10.37 -6.46
N TRP A 44 27.37 -9.74 -5.34
CA TRP A 44 27.53 -10.28 -3.98
C TRP A 44 26.29 -11.00 -3.45
N ARG A 45 25.25 -11.14 -4.29
CA ARG A 45 23.99 -11.82 -3.97
C ARG A 45 23.96 -13.14 -4.74
N ILE A 46 24.08 -14.24 -4.03
CA ILE A 46 24.13 -15.59 -4.59
C ILE A 46 22.77 -16.23 -4.41
N GLU A 47 22.18 -16.65 -5.53
CA GLU A 47 20.91 -17.36 -5.57
C GLU A 47 21.15 -18.87 -5.52
N ALA A 48 20.80 -19.50 -4.41
CA ALA A 48 20.92 -20.93 -4.19
C ALA A 48 19.71 -21.66 -4.77
N ARG A 49 19.97 -22.62 -5.66
CA ARG A 49 18.96 -23.56 -6.16
C ARG A 49 18.73 -24.65 -5.12
N GLY A 50 17.46 -24.93 -4.83
CA GLY A 50 17.03 -25.78 -3.72
C GLY A 50 15.81 -25.18 -3.05
N ARG A 51 14.95 -26.00 -2.46
CA ARG A 51 13.70 -25.52 -1.87
C ARG A 51 13.21 -26.38 -0.70
N ILE A 52 12.94 -25.72 0.41
CA ILE A 52 12.05 -26.17 1.48
C ILE A 52 10.68 -25.52 1.25
N ASP A 53 9.59 -26.25 1.48
CA ASP A 53 8.23 -25.73 1.39
C ASP A 53 7.67 -25.25 2.74
N ALA A 54 6.46 -24.68 2.73
CA ALA A 54 5.79 -24.19 3.93
C ALA A 54 5.50 -25.25 5.00
N ALA A 55 5.50 -26.54 4.64
CA ALA A 55 5.37 -27.64 5.59
C ALA A 55 6.72 -28.03 6.22
N GLY A 56 7.84 -27.47 5.75
CA GLY A 56 9.20 -27.83 6.15
C GLY A 56 9.76 -29.02 5.37
N THR A 57 9.12 -29.43 4.27
CA THR A 57 9.55 -30.56 3.44
C THR A 57 10.55 -30.08 2.40
N GLU A 58 11.62 -30.85 2.19
CA GLU A 58 12.54 -30.63 1.07
C GLU A 58 11.88 -31.08 -0.24
N VAL A 59 11.59 -30.11 -1.11
CA VAL A 59 10.92 -30.34 -2.41
C VAL A 59 11.86 -30.21 -3.59
N GLU A 60 13.02 -29.58 -3.39
CA GLU A 60 14.14 -29.58 -4.33
C GLU A 60 15.46 -29.61 -3.54
N VAL A 61 16.32 -30.56 -3.86
CA VAL A 61 17.63 -30.72 -3.20
C VAL A 61 18.51 -29.50 -3.46
N LEU A 62 19.21 -29.03 -2.43
CA LEU A 62 20.13 -27.90 -2.52
C LEU A 62 21.32 -28.20 -3.43
N ASP A 63 21.56 -27.33 -4.40
CA ASP A 63 22.77 -27.31 -5.24
C ASP A 63 23.92 -26.63 -4.50
N VAL A 64 24.54 -27.39 -3.58
CA VAL A 64 25.65 -26.88 -2.77
C VAL A 64 26.85 -26.51 -3.63
N ASP A 65 27.22 -27.35 -4.59
CA ASP A 65 28.42 -27.14 -5.40
C ASP A 65 28.28 -25.91 -6.31
N GLY A 66 27.07 -25.66 -6.84
CA GLY A 66 26.77 -24.41 -7.55
C GLY A 66 26.95 -23.17 -6.69
N VAL A 67 26.53 -23.20 -5.42
CA VAL A 67 26.72 -22.09 -4.48
C VAL A 67 28.20 -21.87 -4.14
N LEU A 68 28.96 -22.93 -3.89
CA LEU A 68 30.41 -22.84 -3.63
C LEU A 68 31.16 -22.28 -4.85
N ALA A 69 30.78 -22.69 -6.06
CA ALA A 69 31.34 -22.15 -7.29
C ALA A 69 31.03 -20.64 -7.45
N ALA A 70 29.81 -20.21 -7.12
CA ALA A 70 29.43 -18.79 -7.15
C ALA A 70 30.21 -17.97 -6.12
N LEU A 71 30.42 -18.48 -4.90
CA LEU A 71 31.27 -17.84 -3.89
C LEU A 71 32.72 -17.69 -4.37
N ALA A 72 33.27 -18.74 -5.00
CA ALA A 72 34.63 -18.71 -5.54
C ALA A 72 34.79 -17.76 -6.74
N ALA A 73 33.70 -17.49 -7.47
CA ALA A 73 33.67 -16.58 -8.62
C ALA A 73 33.47 -15.11 -8.24
N LEU A 74 33.31 -14.79 -6.94
CA LEU A 74 33.20 -13.40 -6.49
C LEU A 74 34.45 -12.59 -6.90
N PRO A 75 34.32 -11.26 -7.15
CA PRO A 75 35.45 -10.43 -7.59
C PRO A 75 36.67 -10.47 -6.65
N ARG A 76 36.42 -10.84 -5.39
CA ARG A 76 37.42 -11.10 -4.35
C ARG A 76 36.79 -11.95 -3.25
N PRO A 77 37.61 -12.64 -2.42
CA PRO A 77 37.09 -13.46 -1.33
C PRO A 77 36.23 -12.64 -0.35
N PRO A 78 35.05 -13.16 0.07
CA PRO A 78 34.24 -12.51 1.09
C PRO A 78 34.94 -12.57 2.47
N LYS A 79 34.65 -11.58 3.31
CA LYS A 79 35.01 -11.57 4.75
C LYS A 79 33.98 -12.29 5.61
N ALA A 80 32.72 -12.29 5.17
CA ALA A 80 31.64 -13.01 5.83
C ALA A 80 30.54 -13.37 4.83
N VAL A 81 29.76 -14.39 5.18
CA VAL A 81 28.61 -14.88 4.43
C VAL A 81 27.38 -14.86 5.33
N ALA A 82 26.33 -14.18 4.89
CA ALA A 82 24.99 -14.33 5.46
C ALA A 82 24.20 -15.29 4.58
N MET A 83 23.50 -16.24 5.19
CA MET A 83 22.61 -17.18 4.49
C MET A 83 21.20 -17.01 5.02
N SER A 84 20.26 -16.75 4.11
CA SER A 84 18.84 -16.60 4.42
C SER A 84 18.02 -17.32 3.35
N LEU A 85 17.71 -18.58 3.62
CA LEU A 85 16.87 -19.40 2.74
C LEU A 85 15.41 -19.40 3.24
N LEU A 86 14.47 -19.46 2.29
CA LEU A 86 13.05 -19.59 2.63
C LEU A 86 12.79 -20.87 3.44
N PHE A 87 11.96 -20.74 4.46
CA PHE A 87 11.56 -21.75 5.42
C PHE A 87 12.70 -22.38 6.24
N ALA A 88 13.89 -21.77 6.26
CA ALA A 88 15.00 -22.23 7.10
C ALA A 88 14.65 -22.27 8.60
N HIS A 89 13.76 -21.36 9.07
CA HIS A 89 13.24 -21.36 10.44
C HIS A 89 12.39 -22.61 10.77
N ARG A 90 11.83 -23.29 9.77
CA ARG A 90 11.07 -24.55 9.95
C ARG A 90 11.95 -25.77 9.77
N ASN A 91 12.78 -25.76 8.74
CA ASN A 91 13.73 -26.84 8.45
C ASN A 91 15.06 -26.23 7.96
N PRO A 92 16.10 -26.22 8.80
CA PRO A 92 17.37 -25.58 8.49
C PRO A 92 18.33 -26.45 7.66
N VAL A 93 17.90 -27.63 7.17
CA VAL A 93 18.79 -28.62 6.54
C VAL A 93 19.66 -28.03 5.42
N HIS A 94 19.11 -27.13 4.61
CA HIS A 94 19.85 -26.46 3.53
C HIS A 94 20.90 -25.48 4.06
N GLU A 95 20.54 -24.62 5.02
CA GLU A 95 21.50 -23.70 5.62
C GLU A 95 22.61 -24.44 6.37
N GLN A 96 22.28 -25.52 7.08
CA GLN A 96 23.25 -26.34 7.81
C GLN A 96 24.24 -27.06 6.86
N ALA A 97 23.72 -27.68 5.81
CA ALA A 97 24.54 -28.36 4.80
C ALA A 97 25.51 -27.39 4.13
N LEU A 98 25.02 -26.20 3.77
CA LEU A 98 25.83 -25.17 3.14
C LEU A 98 26.86 -24.58 4.11
N ALA A 99 26.47 -24.27 5.35
CA ALA A 99 27.37 -23.78 6.39
C ALA A 99 28.54 -24.75 6.62
N HIS A 100 28.25 -26.06 6.69
CA HIS A 100 29.25 -27.09 6.87
C HIS A 100 30.25 -27.09 5.70
N ARG A 101 29.76 -27.15 4.47
CA ARG A 101 30.61 -27.20 3.26
C ARG A 101 31.41 -25.91 3.04
N ILE A 102 30.86 -24.75 3.38
CA ILE A 102 31.59 -23.47 3.36
C ILE A 102 32.73 -23.49 4.36
N ARG A 103 32.50 -23.94 5.61
CA ARG A 103 33.55 -24.02 6.65
C ARG A 103 34.64 -25.03 6.30
N GLU A 104 34.32 -26.09 5.56
CA GLU A 104 35.34 -27.02 5.04
C GLU A 104 36.23 -26.37 3.97
N HIS A 105 35.67 -25.57 3.07
CA HIS A 105 36.43 -24.93 1.97
C HIS A 105 37.15 -23.65 2.43
N TRP A 106 36.55 -22.89 3.35
CA TRP A 106 37.06 -21.64 3.89
C TRP A 106 36.90 -21.60 5.42
N PRO A 107 37.81 -22.23 6.18
CA PRO A 107 37.70 -22.35 7.65
C PRO A 107 37.65 -21.02 8.41
N ASP A 108 38.30 -19.98 7.87
CA ASP A 108 38.38 -18.66 8.51
C ASP A 108 37.20 -17.73 8.14
N LEU A 109 36.29 -18.18 7.27
CA LEU A 109 35.17 -17.37 6.80
C LEU A 109 34.05 -17.33 7.85
N SER A 110 33.67 -16.12 8.27
CA SER A 110 32.51 -15.96 9.16
C SER A 110 31.21 -16.29 8.42
N VAL A 111 30.37 -17.14 9.00
CA VAL A 111 29.10 -17.59 8.42
C VAL A 111 27.98 -17.38 9.42
N ALA A 112 26.96 -16.62 9.03
CA ALA A 112 25.71 -16.49 9.79
C ALA A 112 24.55 -17.15 9.03
N CYS A 113 23.82 -18.00 9.74
CA CYS A 113 22.65 -18.68 9.20
C CYS A 113 21.38 -18.03 9.77
N SER A 114 20.40 -17.76 8.92
CA SER A 114 19.21 -17.05 9.33
C SER A 114 18.36 -17.80 10.36
N HIS A 115 18.35 -19.14 10.31
CA HIS A 115 17.68 -19.97 11.31
C HIS A 115 18.32 -19.89 12.71
N GLU A 116 19.58 -19.45 12.83
CA GLU A 116 20.25 -19.25 14.11
C GLU A 116 20.07 -17.81 14.63
N VAL A 117 20.05 -16.84 13.71
CA VAL A 117 19.96 -15.41 14.04
C VAL A 117 18.53 -14.98 14.38
N LEU A 118 17.55 -15.33 13.54
CA LEU A 118 16.14 -14.97 13.73
C LEU A 118 15.23 -16.11 13.23
N PRO A 119 14.94 -17.14 14.06
CA PRO A 119 14.17 -18.33 13.69
C PRO A 119 12.66 -18.07 13.63
N GLN A 120 12.23 -17.12 12.82
CA GLN A 120 10.82 -16.81 12.58
C GLN A 120 10.54 -16.60 11.08
N ASP A 121 9.27 -16.61 10.70
CA ASP A 121 8.82 -16.32 9.34
C ASP A 121 9.01 -14.84 8.97
N GLY A 122 8.95 -14.55 7.67
CA GLY A 122 9.21 -13.23 7.11
C GLY A 122 10.63 -13.14 6.56
N GLU A 123 10.76 -13.42 5.26
CA GLU A 123 12.07 -13.52 4.62
C GLU A 123 12.84 -12.20 4.61
N TYR A 124 12.17 -11.04 4.59
CA TYR A 124 12.83 -9.74 4.61
C TYR A 124 13.46 -9.45 5.98
N GLU A 125 12.65 -9.49 7.04
CA GLU A 125 13.08 -9.20 8.41
C GLU A 125 14.19 -10.15 8.86
N ARG A 126 14.05 -11.43 8.51
CA ARG A 126 15.05 -12.45 8.81
C ARG A 126 16.34 -12.24 8.01
N THR A 127 16.26 -11.91 6.72
CA THR A 127 17.45 -11.59 5.93
C THR A 127 18.16 -10.34 6.46
N LEU A 128 17.40 -9.31 6.84
CA LEU A 128 17.94 -8.07 7.42
C LEU A 128 18.72 -8.35 8.71
N ALA A 129 18.10 -9.07 9.66
CA ALA A 129 18.77 -9.42 10.91
C ALA A 129 20.04 -10.25 10.67
N THR A 130 20.02 -11.16 9.69
CA THR A 130 21.16 -12.03 9.38
C THR A 130 22.34 -11.25 8.81
N VAL A 131 22.11 -10.30 7.91
CA VAL A 131 23.19 -9.45 7.37
C VAL A 131 23.72 -8.48 8.43
N GLU A 132 22.86 -7.98 9.32
CA GLU A 132 23.26 -7.10 10.44
C GLU A 132 24.13 -7.84 11.47
N ALA A 133 23.84 -9.12 11.74
CA ALA A 133 24.62 -9.95 12.65
C ALA A 133 26.09 -10.12 12.23
N ILE A 134 26.41 -9.95 10.95
CA ILE A 134 27.78 -10.00 10.41
C ILE A 134 28.33 -8.63 10.02
N GLY A 135 27.68 -7.55 10.49
CA GLY A 135 28.16 -6.18 10.39
C GLY A 135 27.68 -5.40 9.17
N LEU A 136 26.80 -5.96 8.33
CA LEU A 136 26.16 -5.24 7.24
C LEU A 136 24.89 -4.55 7.72
N HIS A 137 25.06 -3.34 8.24
CA HIS A 137 23.92 -2.54 8.69
C HIS A 137 23.09 -2.03 7.52
N GLY A 138 21.77 -2.15 7.66
CA GLY A 138 20.83 -1.54 6.74
C GLY A 138 20.95 -0.01 6.69
N PRO A 139 20.30 0.65 5.71
CA PRO A 139 20.10 2.08 5.81
C PRO A 139 19.38 2.40 7.12
N VAL A 140 19.90 3.38 7.87
CA VAL A 140 19.16 3.95 9.00
C VAL A 140 17.86 4.49 8.41
N PRO A 141 16.67 4.06 8.89
CA PRO A 141 15.42 4.65 8.45
C PRO A 141 15.56 6.17 8.60
N GLU A 142 15.26 6.94 7.55
CA GLU A 142 15.22 8.39 7.70
C GLU A 142 14.34 8.69 8.91
N THR A 143 14.91 9.34 9.93
CA THR A 143 14.11 9.92 10.99
C THR A 143 13.16 10.87 10.30
N ILE A 144 11.88 10.49 10.24
CA ILE A 144 10.83 11.40 9.85
C ILE A 144 10.92 12.52 10.87
N ASP A 145 11.41 13.68 10.45
CA ASP A 145 11.33 14.86 11.28
C ASP A 145 9.84 14.97 11.64
N ALA A 146 9.53 14.72 12.93
CA ALA A 146 8.19 14.96 13.40
C ALA A 146 7.86 16.38 12.96
N PRO A 147 6.66 16.63 12.39
CA PRO A 147 6.28 18.01 12.14
C PRO A 147 6.54 18.74 13.44
N THR A 148 7.23 19.88 13.38
CA THR A 148 7.61 20.66 14.55
C THR A 148 6.35 21.30 15.13
N HIS A 149 5.45 20.45 15.65
CA HIS A 149 4.28 20.83 16.39
C HIS A 149 4.78 21.39 17.70
N THR A 150 4.58 22.68 17.88
CA THR A 150 4.89 23.38 19.11
C THR A 150 3.94 22.99 20.25
N ASP A 151 2.81 22.33 19.96
CA ASP A 151 1.84 21.86 20.95
C ASP A 151 2.05 20.36 21.31
N PRO A 152 2.45 20.05 22.56
CA PRO A 152 2.55 18.69 23.07
C PRO A 152 1.26 17.86 23.00
N LEU A 153 0.07 18.48 23.03
CA LEU A 153 -1.20 17.76 22.95
C LEU A 153 -1.40 17.12 21.57
N THR A 154 -1.11 17.86 20.50
CA THR A 154 -1.21 17.36 19.12
C THR A 154 -0.33 16.12 18.95
N GLN A 155 0.92 16.17 19.43
CA GLN A 155 1.83 15.02 19.37
C GLN A 155 1.29 13.81 20.15
N ARG A 156 0.68 14.03 21.32
CA ARG A 156 0.07 12.95 22.11
C ARG A 156 -1.14 12.34 21.41
N LEU A 157 -1.97 13.15 20.73
CA LEU A 157 -3.10 12.66 19.93
C LEU A 157 -2.65 11.87 18.70
N GLU A 158 -1.58 12.29 18.02
CA GLU A 158 -0.97 11.53 16.93
C GLU A 158 -0.43 10.17 17.42
N GLN A 159 0.31 10.17 18.54
CA GLN A 159 0.80 8.93 19.16
C GLN A 159 -0.35 8.00 19.57
N LEU A 160 -1.48 8.54 20.03
CA LEU A 160 -2.67 7.76 20.33
C LEU A 160 -3.25 7.12 19.07
N ALA A 161 -3.34 7.86 17.96
CA ALA A 161 -3.80 7.32 16.69
C ALA A 161 -2.86 6.21 16.18
N ASP A 162 -1.54 6.40 16.28
CA ASP A 162 -0.54 5.38 15.95
C ASP A 162 -0.67 4.13 16.86
N ARG A 163 -0.97 4.29 18.15
CA ARG A 163 -1.23 3.15 19.05
C ARG A 163 -2.49 2.38 18.67
N ILE A 164 -3.57 3.08 18.28
CA ILE A 164 -4.80 2.42 17.78
C ILE A 164 -4.45 1.58 16.54
N GLN A 165 -3.69 2.15 15.60
CA GLN A 165 -3.22 1.44 14.41
C GLN A 165 -2.39 0.20 14.76
N GLN A 166 -1.39 0.34 15.63
CA GLN A 166 -0.51 -0.77 16.03
C GLN A 166 -1.31 -1.89 16.70
N CYS A 167 -2.25 -1.53 17.57
CA CYS A 167 -3.15 -2.48 18.22
C CYS A 167 -4.04 -3.21 17.19
N LEU A 168 -4.53 -2.49 16.17
CA LEU A 168 -5.30 -3.07 15.09
C LEU A 168 -4.48 -4.10 14.29
N VAL A 169 -3.29 -3.71 13.83
CA VAL A 169 -2.40 -4.60 13.05
C VAL A 169 -2.01 -5.85 13.85
N ALA A 170 -1.70 -5.69 15.14
CA ALA A 170 -1.31 -6.80 16.00
C ALA A 170 -2.45 -7.79 16.30
N LYS A 171 -3.71 -7.34 16.22
CA LYS A 171 -4.90 -8.16 16.51
C LYS A 171 -5.59 -8.70 15.26
N ALA A 172 -5.25 -8.21 14.07
CA ALA A 172 -5.91 -8.60 12.85
C ALA A 172 -5.64 -10.07 12.49
N VAL A 173 -6.65 -10.70 11.89
CA VAL A 173 -6.63 -12.11 11.50
C VAL A 173 -6.21 -12.26 10.05
N SER A 174 -6.71 -11.40 9.16
CA SER A 174 -6.38 -11.48 7.73
C SER A 174 -4.95 -11.03 7.42
N SER A 175 -4.34 -11.65 6.41
CA SER A 175 -3.00 -11.26 5.93
C SER A 175 -2.98 -9.85 5.33
N VAL A 176 -4.12 -9.36 4.83
CA VAL A 176 -4.26 -8.01 4.27
C VAL A 176 -3.88 -6.94 5.30
N VAL A 177 -4.18 -7.19 6.57
CA VAL A 177 -3.89 -6.24 7.65
C VAL A 177 -2.63 -6.62 8.38
N ARG A 178 -2.50 -7.89 8.79
CA ARG A 178 -1.33 -8.36 9.55
C ARG A 178 -0.03 -8.17 8.76
N GLU A 179 -0.06 -8.51 7.47
CA GLU A 179 1.11 -8.40 6.59
C GLU A 179 1.11 -7.08 5.83
N ALA A 180 0.08 -6.81 5.03
CA ALA A 180 0.09 -5.66 4.13
C ALA A 180 -0.23 -4.32 4.81
N MET A 181 -0.70 -4.32 6.06
CA MET A 181 -1.10 -3.13 6.83
C MET A 181 -2.18 -2.28 6.16
N ASP A 182 -3.11 -2.88 5.38
CA ASP A 182 -4.17 -2.14 4.69
C ASP A 182 -5.32 -1.72 5.63
N CYS A 183 -4.98 -0.82 6.55
CA CYS A 183 -5.87 -0.24 7.55
C CYS A 183 -5.37 1.14 7.98
N ALA A 184 -6.27 1.94 8.55
CA ALA A 184 -5.94 3.26 9.07
C ALA A 184 -6.78 3.62 10.30
N ALA A 185 -6.25 4.46 11.18
CA ALA A 185 -6.93 4.91 12.39
C ALA A 185 -6.81 6.44 12.56
N ALA A 186 -7.85 7.05 13.12
CA ALA A 186 -7.91 8.50 13.33
C ALA A 186 -8.82 8.89 14.50
N ILE A 187 -8.62 10.12 14.97
CA ILE A 187 -9.34 10.77 16.06
C ILE A 187 -10.00 12.04 15.52
N PHE A 188 -11.26 12.26 15.90
CA PHE A 188 -12.09 13.36 15.42
C PHE A 188 -12.72 14.10 16.59
N LEU A 189 -13.02 15.38 16.37
CA LEU A 189 -13.93 16.14 17.22
C LEU A 189 -15.37 15.60 17.09
N PRO A 190 -16.26 15.90 18.06
CA PRO A 190 -17.67 15.46 18.01
C PRO A 190 -18.44 15.93 16.77
N ASP A 191 -17.97 17.00 16.12
CA ASP A 191 -18.53 17.54 14.87
C ASP A 191 -17.99 16.85 13.60
N GLY A 192 -17.15 15.81 13.77
CA GLY A 192 -16.60 15.03 12.67
C GLY A 192 -15.33 15.60 12.04
N ARG A 193 -14.76 16.70 12.56
CA ARG A 193 -13.48 17.21 12.06
C ARG A 193 -12.29 16.37 12.52
N LEU A 194 -11.45 15.96 11.58
CA LEU A 194 -10.23 15.19 11.83
C LEU A 194 -9.22 16.03 12.61
N VAL A 195 -8.75 15.53 13.75
CA VAL A 195 -7.72 16.22 14.56
C VAL A 195 -6.36 15.54 14.54
N ALA A 196 -6.34 14.21 14.48
CA ALA A 196 -5.12 13.42 14.45
C ALA A 196 -5.37 12.09 13.74
N GLN A 197 -4.32 11.56 13.12
CA GLN A 197 -4.38 10.29 12.42
C GLN A 197 -3.05 9.54 12.49
N ALA A 198 -3.13 8.22 12.33
CA ALA A 198 -1.95 7.37 12.24
C ALA A 198 -1.15 7.65 10.96
N ARG A 199 0.16 7.42 10.97
CA ARG A 199 1.04 7.63 9.81
C ARG A 199 1.14 6.37 8.96
N THR A 200 0.06 6.01 8.26
CA THR A 200 -0.02 4.74 7.51
C THR A 200 -0.32 4.91 6.02
N LEU A 201 -1.58 4.77 5.61
CA LEU A 201 -2.04 4.72 4.22
C LEU A 201 -2.88 5.96 3.90
N PRO A 202 -2.34 6.95 3.15
CA PRO A 202 -3.08 8.16 2.81
C PRO A 202 -4.42 7.89 2.10
N LEU A 203 -4.50 6.82 1.29
CA LEU A 203 -5.72 6.41 0.58
C LEU A 203 -6.91 6.16 1.51
N LEU A 204 -6.65 5.55 2.67
CA LEU A 204 -7.67 5.21 3.66
C LEU A 204 -7.91 6.39 4.60
N LEU A 205 -6.83 7.03 5.05
CA LEU A 205 -6.86 8.18 5.95
C LEU A 205 -7.71 9.33 5.41
N GLY A 206 -7.47 9.73 4.15
CA GLY A 206 -8.22 10.82 3.54
C GLY A 206 -9.68 10.49 3.23
N SER A 207 -10.11 9.23 3.42
CA SER A 207 -11.50 8.80 3.25
C SER A 207 -12.31 8.74 4.54
N LEU A 208 -11.65 8.81 5.71
CA LEU A 208 -12.35 8.73 6.99
C LEU A 208 -13.21 9.97 7.27
N SER A 209 -12.76 11.20 6.96
CA SER A 209 -13.57 12.41 7.19
C SER A 209 -14.90 12.39 6.42
N PRO A 210 -14.93 12.06 5.11
CA PRO A 210 -16.19 11.85 4.38
C PRO A 210 -17.10 10.76 4.97
N ALA A 211 -16.53 9.61 5.36
CA ALA A 211 -17.29 8.52 5.99
C ALA A 211 -17.93 8.94 7.32
N LEU A 212 -17.20 9.70 8.15
CA LEU A 212 -17.74 10.26 9.39
C LEU A 212 -18.81 11.31 9.15
N ALA A 213 -18.65 12.15 8.13
CA ALA A 213 -19.67 13.13 7.76
C ALA A 213 -20.98 12.45 7.36
N GLY A 214 -20.92 11.37 6.55
CA GLY A 214 -22.10 10.58 6.19
C GLY A 214 -22.69 9.82 7.37
N LEU A 215 -21.85 9.25 8.25
CA LEU A 215 -22.31 8.63 9.50
C LEU A 215 -23.08 9.61 10.38
N LEU A 216 -22.56 10.82 10.61
CA LEU A 216 -23.16 11.80 11.51
C LEU A 216 -24.48 12.39 10.99
N GLN A 217 -24.74 12.30 9.68
CA GLN A 217 -26.04 12.65 9.09
C GLN A 217 -27.13 11.63 9.48
N GLU A 218 -26.81 10.34 9.46
CA GLU A 218 -27.74 9.25 9.75
C GLU A 218 -27.81 8.88 11.25
N CYS A 219 -26.68 8.98 11.93
CA CYS A 219 -26.50 8.70 13.35
C CYS A 219 -25.93 9.95 14.05
N PRO A 220 -26.79 10.92 14.44
CA PRO A 220 -26.33 12.16 15.05
C PRO A 220 -25.62 11.93 16.39
N ILE A 221 -24.65 12.80 16.70
CA ILE A 221 -23.85 12.74 17.92
C ILE A 221 -24.70 12.70 19.20
N SER A 222 -25.88 13.34 19.19
CA SER A 222 -26.82 13.40 20.32
C SER A 222 -27.46 12.05 20.66
N GLY A 223 -27.44 11.09 19.74
CA GLY A 223 -27.93 9.72 19.93
C GLY A 223 -26.84 8.71 20.27
N MET A 224 -25.59 9.15 20.44
CA MET A 224 -24.45 8.27 20.73
C MET A 224 -24.19 8.19 22.24
N ALA A 225 -23.90 6.99 22.73
CA ALA A 225 -23.54 6.74 24.13
C ALA A 225 -22.24 5.93 24.26
N ASP A 226 -21.69 5.88 25.48
CA ASP A 226 -20.51 5.06 25.75
C ASP A 226 -20.80 3.57 25.46
N GLY A 227 -19.80 2.89 24.90
CA GLY A 227 -19.92 1.51 24.44
C GLY A 227 -20.68 1.32 23.13
N ASP A 228 -21.19 2.37 22.49
CA ASP A 228 -21.72 2.25 21.13
C ASP A 228 -20.61 2.07 20.09
N GLY A 229 -20.95 1.49 18.95
CA GLY A 229 -20.06 1.37 17.80
C GLY A 229 -20.86 1.33 16.50
N TYR A 230 -20.41 2.06 15.48
CA TYR A 230 -21.12 2.28 14.23
C TYR A 230 -20.30 1.82 13.03
N LEU A 231 -20.89 1.00 12.17
CA LEU A 231 -20.24 0.39 11.01
C LEU A 231 -20.79 0.98 9.71
N LEU A 232 -19.92 1.22 8.73
CA LEU A 232 -20.29 1.53 7.35
C LEU A 232 -19.22 1.11 6.34
N ASN A 233 -19.64 0.87 5.10
CA ASN A 233 -18.75 0.84 3.93
C ASN A 233 -19.37 1.54 2.70
N ASP A 234 -20.61 2.03 2.82
CA ASP A 234 -21.39 2.55 1.70
C ASP A 234 -20.73 3.80 1.06
N PRO A 235 -20.34 3.74 -0.22
CA PRO A 235 -19.71 4.86 -0.90
C PRO A 235 -20.56 6.12 -1.03
N TRP A 236 -21.89 6.00 -1.00
CA TRP A 236 -22.79 7.17 -1.03
C TRP A 236 -23.00 7.81 0.35
N HIS A 237 -22.50 7.17 1.42
CA HIS A 237 -22.39 7.74 2.77
C HIS A 237 -20.93 8.09 3.13
N GLY A 238 -20.06 8.27 2.13
CA GLY A 238 -18.67 8.68 2.32
C GLY A 238 -17.65 7.53 2.38
N GLY A 239 -18.10 6.27 2.30
CA GLY A 239 -17.23 5.13 2.07
C GLY A 239 -16.49 5.21 0.73
N THR A 240 -15.61 4.25 0.50
CA THR A 240 -14.71 4.24 -0.67
C THR A 240 -15.08 3.18 -1.69
N HIS A 241 -15.03 1.92 -1.26
CA HIS A 241 -15.48 0.71 -1.93
C HIS A 241 -15.91 -0.29 -0.85
N LEU A 242 -16.59 -1.37 -1.24
CA LEU A 242 -17.24 -2.24 -0.25
C LEU A 242 -16.29 -3.02 0.67
N PRO A 243 -15.08 -3.44 0.26
CA PRO A 243 -14.16 -4.11 1.18
C PRO A 243 -13.64 -3.23 2.33
N ASP A 244 -13.64 -1.90 2.20
CA ASP A 244 -13.16 -1.01 3.25
C ASP A 244 -14.28 -0.74 4.28
N LEU A 245 -14.26 -1.44 5.42
CA LEU A 245 -15.25 -1.22 6.48
C LEU A 245 -14.70 -0.24 7.51
N THR A 246 -15.43 0.86 7.70
CA THR A 246 -15.16 1.87 8.72
C THR A 246 -15.97 1.55 9.98
N LEU A 247 -15.28 1.46 11.12
CA LEU A 247 -15.89 1.34 12.45
C LEU A 247 -15.59 2.62 13.24
N VAL A 248 -16.61 3.19 13.87
CA VAL A 248 -16.52 4.43 14.65
C VAL A 248 -17.04 4.19 16.06
N ARG A 249 -16.32 4.68 17.07
CA ARG A 249 -16.70 4.62 18.48
C ARG A 249 -16.67 6.02 19.12
N PRO A 250 -17.72 6.44 19.84
CA PRO A 250 -17.70 7.66 20.62
C PRO A 250 -16.80 7.54 21.85
N VAL A 251 -16.14 8.64 22.20
CA VAL A 251 -15.38 8.80 23.43
C VAL A 251 -16.21 9.65 24.39
N CYS A 252 -16.59 9.08 25.53
CA CYS A 252 -17.46 9.75 26.50
C CYS A 252 -16.69 10.14 27.77
N VAL A 253 -16.89 11.37 28.24
CA VAL A 253 -16.40 11.86 29.53
C VAL A 253 -17.54 12.53 30.27
N HIS A 254 -17.81 12.08 31.51
CA HIS A 254 -18.94 12.54 32.32
C HIS A 254 -20.30 12.48 31.59
N GLY A 255 -20.50 11.43 30.76
CA GLY A 255 -21.74 11.22 30.00
C GLY A 255 -21.88 12.09 28.75
N VAL A 256 -20.85 12.85 28.37
CA VAL A 256 -20.83 13.68 27.16
C VAL A 256 -19.85 13.11 26.14
N VAL A 257 -20.25 13.04 24.88
CA VAL A 257 -19.33 12.67 23.78
C VAL A 257 -18.37 13.82 23.51
N VAL A 258 -17.08 13.57 23.73
CA VAL A 258 -16.01 14.59 23.62
C VAL A 258 -15.12 14.40 22.40
N ALA A 259 -15.08 13.20 21.83
CA ALA A 259 -14.36 12.87 20.60
C ALA A 259 -14.97 11.62 19.94
N LEU A 260 -14.57 11.33 18.72
CA LEU A 260 -14.81 10.05 18.04
C LEU A 260 -13.46 9.43 17.70
N VAL A 261 -13.33 8.12 17.90
CA VAL A 261 -12.22 7.34 17.35
C VAL A 261 -12.76 6.46 16.23
N ALA A 262 -12.04 6.41 15.11
CA ALA A 262 -12.44 5.61 13.96
C ALA A 262 -11.27 4.84 13.39
N CYS A 263 -11.56 3.68 12.83
CA CYS A 263 -10.61 2.96 12.00
C CYS A 263 -11.31 2.37 10.78
N VAL A 264 -10.56 2.25 9.70
CA VAL A 264 -10.96 1.56 8.48
C VAL A 264 -10.00 0.41 8.24
N LEU A 265 -10.55 -0.71 7.80
CA LEU A 265 -9.82 -1.94 7.54
C LEU A 265 -10.32 -2.53 6.22
N HIS A 266 -9.39 -2.91 5.35
CA HIS A 266 -9.74 -3.64 4.13
C HIS A 266 -10.04 -5.11 4.44
N HIS A 267 -11.32 -5.45 4.49
CA HIS A 267 -11.75 -6.83 4.72
C HIS A 267 -11.49 -7.68 3.51
N GLN A 268 -10.91 -8.86 3.74
CA GLN A 268 -10.49 -9.73 2.66
C GLN A 268 -11.63 -10.20 1.75
N ASP A 269 -12.84 -10.39 2.30
CA ASP A 269 -14.01 -10.78 1.51
C ASP A 269 -15.32 -10.30 2.16
N ILE A 270 -16.14 -9.59 1.40
CA ILE A 270 -17.48 -9.13 1.77
C ILE A 270 -18.54 -9.58 0.73
N GLY A 271 -18.25 -10.65 -0.01
CA GLY A 271 -19.14 -11.20 -1.04
C GLY A 271 -18.90 -10.64 -2.45
N GLY A 272 -19.95 -10.50 -3.24
CA GLY A 272 -19.90 -10.01 -4.64
C GLY A 272 -19.70 -11.13 -5.66
N ILE A 273 -19.43 -10.80 -6.93
CA ILE A 273 -19.33 -11.78 -8.03
C ILE A 273 -17.94 -12.42 -8.17
N ALA A 274 -16.94 -11.91 -7.45
CA ALA A 274 -15.57 -12.40 -7.50
C ALA A 274 -15.04 -12.66 -6.07
N PRO A 275 -14.28 -13.75 -5.85
CA PRO A 275 -13.58 -13.98 -4.60
C PRO A 275 -12.68 -12.80 -4.21
N GLY A 276 -12.62 -12.49 -2.92
CA GLY A 276 -11.87 -11.35 -2.42
C GLY A 276 -12.60 -10.02 -2.56
N SER A 277 -13.83 -10.04 -3.10
CA SER A 277 -14.59 -8.83 -3.42
C SER A 277 -13.79 -7.86 -4.30
N VAL A 278 -12.97 -8.38 -5.23
CA VAL A 278 -12.16 -7.58 -6.17
C VAL A 278 -12.55 -7.84 -7.64
N PRO A 279 -13.81 -7.68 -8.07
CA PRO A 279 -14.17 -7.92 -9.48
C PRO A 279 -13.58 -6.84 -10.39
N THR A 280 -12.98 -7.24 -11.52
CA THR A 280 -12.49 -6.29 -12.54
C THR A 280 -13.52 -5.94 -13.62
N ASP A 281 -14.66 -6.62 -13.62
CA ASP A 281 -15.72 -6.54 -14.64
C ASP A 281 -17.10 -6.31 -14.02
N ALA A 282 -17.15 -5.84 -12.76
CA ALA A 282 -18.40 -5.43 -12.14
C ALA A 282 -18.97 -4.19 -12.86
N THR A 283 -20.28 -4.24 -13.10
CA THR A 283 -21.07 -3.21 -13.79
C THR A 283 -22.00 -2.45 -12.87
N SER A 284 -22.16 -2.92 -11.64
CA SER A 284 -22.94 -2.27 -10.59
C SER A 284 -22.36 -2.57 -9.21
N ILE A 285 -22.59 -1.68 -8.25
CA ILE A 285 -22.10 -1.85 -6.88
C ILE A 285 -22.57 -3.15 -6.21
N GLN A 286 -23.75 -3.65 -6.57
CA GLN A 286 -24.29 -4.91 -6.04
C GLN A 286 -23.43 -6.13 -6.41
N GLN A 287 -22.66 -6.03 -7.50
CA GLN A 287 -21.74 -7.08 -7.90
C GLN A 287 -20.43 -7.06 -7.09
N GLU A 288 -20.19 -6.03 -6.29
CA GLU A 288 -18.92 -5.86 -5.57
C GLU A 288 -18.94 -6.41 -4.14
N GLY A 289 -20.11 -6.71 -3.59
CA GLY A 289 -20.24 -7.21 -2.22
C GLY A 289 -21.41 -6.62 -1.45
N LEU A 290 -21.41 -6.89 -0.15
CA LEU A 290 -22.40 -6.36 0.76
C LEU A 290 -22.14 -4.87 1.03
N ARG A 291 -23.13 -4.04 0.68
CA ARG A 291 -23.13 -2.61 0.97
C ARG A 291 -23.86 -2.35 2.28
N ILE A 292 -23.16 -1.72 3.22
CA ILE A 292 -23.56 -1.46 4.59
C ILE A 292 -23.68 0.05 4.75
N PRO A 293 -24.91 0.61 4.76
CA PRO A 293 -25.11 2.00 5.15
C PRO A 293 -24.72 2.20 6.62
N PRO A 294 -24.64 3.44 7.12
CA PRO A 294 -24.36 3.70 8.53
C PRO A 294 -25.34 2.97 9.46
N VAL A 295 -24.84 2.02 10.25
CA VAL A 295 -25.65 1.23 11.18
C VAL A 295 -24.94 1.02 12.52
N PRO A 296 -25.66 0.93 13.64
CA PRO A 296 -25.07 0.48 14.90
C PRO A 296 -24.67 -0.99 14.80
N LEU A 297 -23.44 -1.31 15.17
CA LEU A 297 -22.92 -2.68 15.33
C LEU A 297 -22.77 -3.05 16.80
N TYR A 298 -22.46 -2.08 17.66
CA TYR A 298 -22.37 -2.26 19.10
C TYR A 298 -23.30 -1.29 19.82
N ARG A 299 -23.95 -1.76 20.89
CA ARG A 299 -24.72 -0.94 21.83
C ARG A 299 -24.32 -1.28 23.25
N ALA A 300 -23.90 -0.28 24.02
CA ALA A 300 -23.42 -0.46 25.41
C ALA A 300 -22.38 -1.61 25.54
N GLY A 301 -21.49 -1.74 24.55
CA GLY A 301 -20.45 -2.76 24.48
C GLY A 301 -20.90 -4.13 23.98
N VAL A 302 -22.19 -4.30 23.65
CA VAL A 302 -22.78 -5.56 23.18
C VAL A 302 -22.87 -5.56 21.65
N LEU A 303 -22.30 -6.58 21.03
CA LEU A 303 -22.36 -6.81 19.58
C LEU A 303 -23.79 -7.15 19.11
N ASP A 304 -24.24 -6.55 18.01
CA ASP A 304 -25.47 -6.92 17.32
C ASP A 304 -25.31 -8.27 16.61
N ALA A 305 -25.69 -9.35 17.30
CA ALA A 305 -25.59 -10.70 16.78
C ALA A 305 -26.43 -10.94 15.49
N PRO A 306 -27.66 -10.43 15.35
CA PRO A 306 -28.38 -10.45 14.07
C PRO A 306 -27.61 -9.86 12.89
N LEU A 307 -27.04 -8.65 13.04
CA LEU A 307 -26.25 -8.02 11.99
C LEU A 307 -24.99 -8.85 11.67
N MET A 308 -24.27 -9.32 12.70
CA MET A 308 -23.09 -10.17 12.49
C MET A 308 -23.44 -11.47 11.73
N ARG A 309 -24.60 -12.09 12.00
CA ARG A 309 -25.05 -13.26 11.23
C ARG A 309 -25.26 -12.95 9.75
N LEU A 310 -25.79 -11.77 9.42
CA LEU A 310 -25.93 -11.33 8.03
C LEU A 310 -24.58 -11.08 7.36
N LEU A 311 -23.65 -10.42 8.06
CA LEU A 311 -22.30 -10.18 7.56
C LEU A 311 -21.58 -11.49 7.24
N ARG A 312 -21.56 -12.43 8.21
CA ARG A 312 -20.95 -13.76 8.04
C ARG A 312 -21.56 -14.55 6.87
N ALA A 313 -22.88 -14.50 6.70
CA ALA A 313 -23.56 -15.24 5.63
C ALA A 313 -23.20 -14.77 4.21
N ASN A 314 -22.64 -13.55 4.07
CA ASN A 314 -22.31 -12.97 2.77
C ASN A 314 -20.79 -12.96 2.48
N SER A 315 -19.96 -13.52 3.36
CA SER A 315 -18.52 -13.62 3.15
C SER A 315 -18.09 -15.06 2.87
N ARG A 316 -17.12 -15.22 1.98
CA ARG A 316 -16.43 -16.49 1.72
C ARG A 316 -15.44 -16.85 2.84
N MET A 317 -15.04 -15.85 3.63
CA MET A 317 -14.09 -15.98 4.74
C MET A 317 -14.72 -15.40 6.02
N PRO A 318 -15.83 -15.96 6.52
CA PRO A 318 -16.61 -15.37 7.61
C PRO A 318 -15.82 -15.24 8.92
N ASP A 319 -14.88 -16.16 9.18
CA ASP A 319 -14.05 -16.12 10.40
C ASP A 319 -12.98 -15.01 10.33
N ASN A 320 -12.44 -14.73 9.14
CA ASN A 320 -11.56 -13.57 8.96
C ASN A 320 -12.34 -12.26 9.15
N LEU A 321 -13.53 -12.16 8.54
CA LEU A 321 -14.41 -10.98 8.66
C LEU A 321 -14.78 -10.69 10.12
N GLU A 322 -15.23 -11.70 10.87
CA GLU A 322 -15.57 -11.52 12.29
C GLU A 322 -14.33 -11.20 13.13
N GLY A 323 -13.22 -11.90 12.89
CA GLY A 323 -11.95 -11.67 13.60
C GLY A 323 -11.42 -10.25 13.39
N ASP A 324 -11.44 -9.75 12.16
CA ASP A 324 -11.00 -8.40 11.82
C ASP A 324 -11.95 -7.33 12.40
N LEU A 325 -13.27 -7.56 12.39
CA LEU A 325 -14.23 -6.67 13.07
C LEU A 325 -14.01 -6.63 14.58
N ALA A 326 -13.68 -7.77 15.20
CA ALA A 326 -13.31 -7.84 16.61
C ALA A 326 -11.99 -7.11 16.89
N ALA A 327 -11.01 -7.18 15.98
CA ALA A 327 -9.76 -6.42 16.07
C ALA A 327 -9.99 -4.90 15.96
N GLN A 328 -10.87 -4.46 15.04
CA GLN A 328 -11.31 -3.06 14.96
C GLN A 328 -11.95 -2.61 16.27
N TRP A 329 -12.88 -3.40 16.82
CA TRP A 329 -13.53 -3.06 18.09
C TRP A 329 -12.54 -2.97 19.26
N ALA A 330 -11.65 -3.95 19.41
CA ALA A 330 -10.68 -3.99 20.49
C ALA A 330 -9.70 -2.82 20.45
N SER A 331 -9.21 -2.46 19.26
CA SER A 331 -8.30 -1.32 19.09
C SER A 331 -8.99 0.02 19.38
N LEU A 332 -10.23 0.21 18.90
CA LEU A 332 -11.02 1.42 19.19
C LEU A 332 -11.44 1.51 20.66
N ALA A 333 -11.77 0.40 21.32
CA ALA A 333 -12.11 0.39 22.74
C ALA A 333 -10.92 0.85 23.60
N GLN A 334 -9.71 0.34 23.31
CA GLN A 334 -8.48 0.79 23.96
C GLN A 334 -8.21 2.27 23.66
N GLY A 335 -8.28 2.68 22.38
CA GLY A 335 -8.07 4.06 21.97
C GLY A 335 -9.03 5.04 22.64
N ALA A 336 -10.33 4.70 22.70
CA ALA A 336 -11.34 5.52 23.35
C ALA A 336 -11.05 5.72 24.84
N ALA A 337 -10.60 4.68 25.56
CA ALA A 337 -10.23 4.79 26.97
C ALA A 337 -9.02 5.71 27.19
N GLU A 338 -8.00 5.61 26.33
CA GLU A 338 -6.81 6.46 26.41
C GLU A 338 -7.12 7.92 26.04
N VAL A 339 -7.95 8.16 25.02
CA VAL A 339 -8.42 9.51 24.65
C VAL A 339 -9.29 10.12 25.76
N ALA A 340 -10.18 9.34 26.37
CA ALA A 340 -10.98 9.80 27.51
C ALA A 340 -10.10 10.20 28.69
N THR A 341 -9.06 9.41 29.00
CA THR A 341 -8.08 9.72 30.05
C THR A 341 -7.35 11.03 29.75
N LEU A 342 -6.93 11.23 28.50
CA LEU A 342 -6.33 12.49 28.05
C LEU A 342 -7.29 13.67 28.29
N TRP A 343 -8.55 13.53 27.88
CA TRP A 343 -9.58 14.56 28.03
C TRP A 343 -9.92 14.92 29.48
N GLN A 344 -9.80 13.96 30.40
CA GLN A 344 -9.98 14.18 31.84
C GLN A 344 -8.78 14.86 32.48
N SER A 345 -7.57 14.54 32.02
CA SER A 345 -6.31 15.02 32.60
C SER A 345 -5.89 16.40 32.12
N GLU A 346 -6.26 16.77 30.90
CA GLU A 346 -5.85 18.01 30.23
C GLU A 346 -6.96 19.06 30.24
N ARG A 347 -6.60 20.33 30.38
CA ARG A 347 -7.56 21.43 30.27
C ARG A 347 -7.77 21.81 28.80
N ASP A 348 -9.02 22.11 28.47
CA ASP A 348 -9.45 22.68 27.18
C ASP A 348 -8.92 21.92 25.94
N VAL A 349 -9.01 20.59 25.96
CA VAL A 349 -8.56 19.75 24.83
C VAL A 349 -9.27 20.13 23.52
N ALA A 350 -10.58 20.40 23.58
CA ALA A 350 -11.36 20.81 22.41
C ALA A 350 -10.87 22.15 21.82
N GLY A 351 -10.67 23.18 22.66
CA GLY A 351 -10.18 24.48 22.19
C GLY A 351 -8.79 24.38 21.58
N ARG A 352 -7.90 23.58 22.16
CA ARG A 352 -6.56 23.31 21.62
C ARG A 352 -6.60 22.56 20.28
N CYS A 353 -7.48 21.57 20.13
CA CYS A 353 -7.70 20.91 18.84
C CYS A 353 -8.17 21.91 17.77
N ILE A 354 -9.10 22.80 18.11
CA ILE A 354 -9.57 23.86 17.20
C ILE A 354 -8.44 24.81 16.83
N ALA A 355 -7.58 25.18 17.78
CA ALA A 355 -6.40 26.00 17.51
C ALA A 355 -5.40 25.29 16.59
N ALA A 356 -5.20 23.99 16.75
CA ALA A 356 -4.33 23.19 15.89
C ALA A 356 -4.86 23.10 14.44
N LEU A 357 -6.19 22.99 14.27
CA LEU A 357 -6.84 23.08 12.96
C LEU A 357 -6.57 24.44 12.31
N ALA A 358 -6.79 25.53 13.04
CA ALA A 358 -6.55 26.89 12.53
C ALA A 358 -5.07 27.15 12.18
N ALA A 359 -4.13 26.62 12.97
CA ALA A 359 -2.70 26.71 12.68
C ALA A 359 -2.35 25.97 11.38
N SER A 360 -2.92 24.77 11.18
CA SER A 360 -2.68 23.97 9.98
C SER A 360 -3.27 24.63 8.73
N GLU A 361 -4.44 25.26 8.86
CA GLU A 361 -5.02 26.11 7.80
C GLU A 361 -4.10 27.28 7.45
N ALA A 362 -3.58 28.00 8.45
CA ALA A 362 -2.66 29.11 8.22
C ALA A 362 -1.38 28.67 7.50
N THR A 363 -0.81 27.52 7.86
CA THR A 363 0.36 26.94 7.17
C THR A 363 0.04 26.59 5.72
N ALA A 364 -1.11 25.95 5.46
CA ALA A 364 -1.53 25.61 4.10
C ALA A 364 -1.79 26.85 3.23
N ARG A 365 -2.44 27.89 3.79
CA ARG A 365 -2.63 29.19 3.13
C ARG A 365 -1.32 29.88 2.78
N ALA A 366 -0.34 29.85 3.69
CA ALA A 366 0.98 30.42 3.45
C ALA A 366 1.72 29.70 2.30
N ALA A 367 1.65 28.36 2.25
CA ALA A 367 2.23 27.57 1.17
C ALA A 367 1.59 27.91 -0.19
N LEU A 368 0.27 28.08 -0.24
CA LEU A 368 -0.43 28.54 -1.44
C LEU A 368 -0.02 29.96 -1.82
N ALA A 369 0.02 30.90 -0.88
CA ALA A 369 0.39 32.28 -1.15
C ALA A 369 1.80 32.43 -1.76
N ALA A 370 2.73 31.54 -1.39
CA ALA A 370 4.09 31.52 -1.92
C ALA A 370 4.21 31.03 -3.38
N ALA A 371 3.24 30.25 -3.86
CA ALA A 371 3.21 29.80 -5.25
C ALA A 371 2.72 30.93 -6.20
N PRO A 372 3.03 30.87 -7.50
CA PRO A 372 2.47 31.82 -8.47
C PRO A 372 0.97 31.58 -8.72
N ASP A 373 0.24 32.65 -9.01
CA ASP A 373 -1.14 32.55 -9.49
C ASP A 373 -1.19 32.03 -10.92
N GLY A 374 -2.15 31.14 -11.19
CA GLY A 374 -2.29 30.53 -12.52
C GLY A 374 -3.28 29.38 -12.55
N ASP A 375 -3.51 28.90 -13.76
CA ASP A 375 -4.28 27.69 -14.04
C ASP A 375 -3.32 26.64 -14.58
N TYR A 376 -3.16 25.56 -13.83
CA TYR A 376 -2.19 24.51 -14.14
C TYR A 376 -2.91 23.23 -14.51
N ILE A 377 -2.65 22.74 -15.72
CA ILE A 377 -3.38 21.60 -16.30
C ILE A 377 -2.46 20.41 -16.45
N PHE A 378 -2.99 19.22 -16.14
CA PHE A 378 -2.34 17.94 -16.41
C PHE A 378 -3.38 16.91 -16.84
N GLU A 379 -3.00 16.06 -17.80
CA GLU A 379 -3.83 14.99 -18.32
C GLU A 379 -3.08 13.66 -18.25
N ASP A 380 -3.81 12.61 -17.91
CA ASP A 380 -3.36 11.22 -17.87
C ASP A 380 -4.58 10.32 -18.17
N ALA A 381 -4.41 9.00 -18.19
CA ALA A 381 -5.51 8.08 -18.38
C ALA A 381 -5.23 6.70 -17.79
N LEU A 382 -6.30 5.98 -17.46
CA LEU A 382 -6.27 4.54 -17.16
C LEU A 382 -6.31 3.75 -18.48
N ASP A 383 -5.76 2.53 -18.51
CA ASP A 383 -5.72 1.67 -19.70
C ASP A 383 -7.11 1.19 -20.18
N GLY A 384 -8.14 1.36 -19.35
CA GLY A 384 -9.50 0.90 -19.64
C GLY A 384 -10.34 0.70 -18.39
N ASP A 385 -11.63 0.40 -18.55
CA ASP A 385 -12.56 0.20 -17.43
C ASP A 385 -12.70 -1.28 -17.00
N GLY A 386 -12.03 -2.20 -17.68
CA GLY A 386 -12.10 -3.65 -17.43
C GLY A 386 -13.15 -4.39 -18.27
N LEU A 387 -14.03 -3.65 -18.95
CA LEU A 387 -14.94 -4.16 -19.99
C LEU A 387 -14.51 -3.70 -21.38
N SER A 388 -13.87 -2.54 -21.45
CA SER A 388 -13.26 -1.94 -22.62
C SER A 388 -11.79 -1.62 -22.36
N ALA A 389 -10.98 -1.71 -23.41
CA ALA A 389 -9.58 -1.27 -23.45
C ALA A 389 -9.43 0.20 -23.89
N GLU A 390 -10.54 0.91 -24.09
CA GLU A 390 -10.53 2.34 -24.39
C GLU A 390 -10.02 3.14 -23.18
N PRO A 391 -9.00 3.99 -23.34
CA PRO A 391 -8.45 4.79 -22.24
C PRO A 391 -9.50 5.62 -21.50
N VAL A 392 -9.48 5.56 -20.17
CA VAL A 392 -10.38 6.36 -19.32
C VAL A 392 -9.64 7.63 -18.89
N ARG A 393 -10.00 8.76 -19.52
CA ARG A 393 -9.30 10.05 -19.36
C ARG A 393 -9.45 10.63 -17.94
N VAL A 394 -8.33 11.08 -17.39
CA VAL A 394 -8.24 11.94 -16.20
C VAL A 394 -7.69 13.31 -16.60
N SER A 395 -8.40 14.37 -16.21
CA SER A 395 -8.02 15.75 -16.49
C SER A 395 -8.11 16.56 -15.22
N VAL A 396 -7.00 17.18 -14.84
CA VAL A 396 -6.85 17.97 -13.62
C VAL A 396 -6.51 19.40 -13.99
N CYS A 397 -7.25 20.37 -13.42
CA CYS A 397 -6.89 21.78 -13.46
C CYS A 397 -6.80 22.35 -12.04
N ILE A 398 -5.63 22.84 -11.65
CA ILE A 398 -5.42 23.56 -10.39
C ILE A 398 -5.49 25.06 -10.68
N ARG A 399 -6.56 25.71 -10.21
CA ARG A 399 -6.70 27.17 -10.27
C ARG A 399 -6.22 27.77 -8.97
N LYS A 400 -5.00 28.31 -8.97
CA LYS A 400 -4.34 28.91 -7.82
C LYS A 400 -4.56 30.42 -7.85
N ARG A 401 -5.15 31.00 -6.79
CA ARG A 401 -5.35 32.46 -6.62
C ARG A 401 -5.06 32.87 -5.18
N GLY A 402 -4.07 33.74 -4.99
CA GLY A 402 -3.67 34.18 -3.65
C GLY A 402 -3.32 33.00 -2.74
N ASP A 403 -4.03 32.88 -1.62
CA ASP A 403 -3.88 31.84 -0.59
C ASP A 403 -4.88 30.67 -0.74
N ARG A 404 -5.54 30.54 -1.90
CA ARG A 404 -6.56 29.51 -2.18
C ARG A 404 -6.28 28.77 -3.48
N ALA A 405 -6.75 27.52 -3.53
CA ALA A 405 -6.71 26.70 -4.74
C ALA A 405 -8.06 26.00 -4.98
N VAL A 406 -8.49 25.98 -6.25
CA VAL A 406 -9.58 25.12 -6.71
C VAL A 406 -8.97 23.97 -7.51
N LEU A 407 -9.23 22.75 -7.06
CA LEU A 407 -8.93 21.51 -7.79
C LEU A 407 -10.15 21.16 -8.63
N ASP A 408 -10.05 21.37 -9.94
CA ASP A 408 -11.15 21.11 -10.87
C ASP A 408 -10.91 19.81 -11.63
N LEU A 409 -11.81 18.85 -11.41
CA LEU A 409 -11.86 17.54 -12.05
C LEU A 409 -13.06 17.37 -12.98
N THR A 410 -13.78 18.45 -13.33
CA THR A 410 -14.97 18.40 -14.19
C THR A 410 -14.66 17.92 -15.61
N GLY A 411 -13.40 18.01 -16.03
CA GLY A 411 -12.88 17.51 -17.30
C GLY A 411 -12.60 15.99 -17.34
N CYS A 412 -12.68 15.28 -16.21
CA CYS A 412 -12.54 13.82 -16.18
C CYS A 412 -13.64 13.13 -16.99
N ALA A 413 -13.37 11.90 -17.43
CA ALA A 413 -14.29 11.11 -18.22
C ALA A 413 -15.64 10.88 -17.52
N ASP A 414 -16.66 10.59 -18.31
CA ASP A 414 -17.96 10.14 -17.82
C ASP A 414 -17.81 8.84 -17.03
N GLN A 415 -18.72 8.62 -16.08
CA GLN A 415 -18.83 7.38 -15.34
C GLN A 415 -18.78 6.19 -16.30
N THR A 416 -17.86 5.28 -16.02
CA THR A 416 -17.66 4.07 -16.81
C THR A 416 -18.65 2.99 -16.40
N ARG A 417 -18.85 2.01 -17.29
CA ARG A 417 -19.63 0.82 -16.93
C ARG A 417 -18.85 -0.09 -16.00
N GLY A 418 -17.54 -0.25 -16.23
CA GLY A 418 -16.67 -1.04 -15.37
C GLY A 418 -16.36 -0.39 -14.01
N PRO A 419 -15.63 -1.09 -13.12
CA PRO A 419 -15.51 -0.71 -11.72
C PRO A 419 -14.43 0.33 -11.41
N VAL A 420 -13.96 1.11 -12.38
CA VAL A 420 -12.84 2.05 -12.20
C VAL A 420 -13.26 3.43 -11.67
N ASN A 421 -14.54 3.62 -11.38
CA ASN A 421 -15.05 4.87 -10.82
C ASN A 421 -14.60 5.01 -9.35
N ALA A 422 -14.43 6.25 -8.86
CA ALA A 422 -14.06 6.54 -7.49
C ALA A 422 -15.15 7.37 -6.80
N SER A 423 -15.54 6.96 -5.59
CA SER A 423 -16.46 7.74 -4.76
C SER A 423 -15.84 9.10 -4.41
N ARG A 424 -16.67 10.07 -4.02
CA ARG A 424 -16.17 11.36 -3.52
C ARG A 424 -15.22 11.18 -2.33
N GLY A 425 -15.50 10.21 -1.44
CA GLY A 425 -14.63 9.86 -0.33
C GLY A 425 -13.25 9.35 -0.77
N ALA A 426 -13.21 8.57 -1.85
CA ALA A 426 -11.95 8.12 -2.45
C ALA A 426 -11.16 9.27 -3.11
N VAL A 427 -11.83 10.17 -3.82
CA VAL A 427 -11.20 11.34 -4.46
C VAL A 427 -10.63 12.30 -3.41
N GLN A 428 -11.32 12.47 -2.28
CA GLN A 428 -10.85 13.28 -1.16
C GLN A 428 -9.48 12.83 -0.63
N ALA A 429 -9.16 11.54 -0.72
CA ALA A 429 -7.84 11.04 -0.32
C ALA A 429 -6.69 11.57 -1.20
N ALA A 430 -6.92 11.72 -2.51
CA ALA A 430 -5.94 12.37 -3.39
C ALA A 430 -5.80 13.87 -3.09
N VAL A 431 -6.90 14.54 -2.73
CA VAL A 431 -6.89 15.95 -2.30
C VAL A 431 -6.10 16.12 -1.00
N ALA A 432 -6.34 15.25 -0.01
CA ALA A 432 -5.63 15.28 1.25
C ALA A 432 -4.13 15.00 1.10
N TYR A 433 -3.78 14.05 0.22
CA TYR A 433 -2.39 13.81 -0.14
C TYR A 433 -1.74 15.05 -0.79
N PHE A 434 -2.42 15.69 -1.75
CA PHE A 434 -1.92 16.92 -2.38
C PHE A 434 -1.72 18.06 -1.37
N ALA A 435 -2.68 18.27 -0.47
CA ALA A 435 -2.58 19.28 0.59
C ALA A 435 -1.36 19.04 1.49
N ARG A 436 -1.07 17.78 1.81
CA ARG A 436 0.10 17.41 2.61
C ARG A 436 1.43 17.58 1.87
N MET A 437 1.45 17.41 0.54
CA MET A 437 2.64 17.69 -0.29
C MET A 437 2.91 19.19 -0.39
N LEU A 438 1.84 19.97 -0.48
CA LEU A 438 1.89 21.42 -0.58
C LEU A 438 2.40 22.06 0.72
N ALA A 439 1.94 21.57 1.86
CA ALA A 439 2.27 22.14 3.17
C ALA A 439 2.77 21.04 4.14
N PRO A 440 3.99 20.51 3.93
CA PRO A 440 4.47 19.37 4.70
C PRO A 440 4.72 19.66 6.18
N GLN A 441 4.79 20.94 6.54
CA GLN A 441 4.95 21.40 7.93
C GLN A 441 3.60 21.48 8.68
N ALA A 442 2.47 21.42 7.97
CA ALA A 442 1.16 21.43 8.60
C ALA A 442 0.87 20.07 9.26
N ALA A 443 0.09 20.09 10.34
CA ALA A 443 -0.41 18.85 10.93
C ALA A 443 -1.35 18.14 9.94
N CYS A 444 -1.41 16.81 10.02
CA CYS A 444 -2.29 16.02 9.16
C CYS A 444 -3.72 16.03 9.72
N ASN A 445 -4.40 17.16 9.57
CA ASN A 445 -5.78 17.38 10.03
C ASN A 445 -6.59 18.18 9.01
N ASP A 446 -7.90 18.31 9.24
CA ASP A 446 -8.82 18.97 8.28
C ASP A 446 -8.49 20.44 8.03
N GLY A 447 -7.75 21.10 8.93
CA GLY A 447 -7.29 22.48 8.76
C GLY A 447 -6.44 22.66 7.50
N SER A 448 -5.57 21.68 7.20
CA SER A 448 -4.72 21.71 6.00
C SER A 448 -5.51 21.68 4.68
N LEU A 449 -6.76 21.23 4.71
CA LEU A 449 -7.65 21.11 3.54
C LEU A 449 -8.51 22.36 3.33
N ALA A 450 -8.71 23.17 4.38
CA ALA A 450 -9.60 24.33 4.36
C ALA A 450 -9.38 25.36 3.23
N PRO A 451 -8.15 25.64 2.75
CA PRO A 451 -7.96 26.58 1.64
C PRO A 451 -8.12 25.94 0.25
N ILE A 452 -8.43 24.65 0.17
CA ILE A 452 -8.56 23.88 -1.07
C ILE A 452 -10.02 23.53 -1.31
N THR A 453 -10.54 23.84 -2.49
CA THR A 453 -11.90 23.48 -2.91
C THR A 453 -11.85 22.47 -4.04
N LEU A 454 -12.65 21.41 -3.97
CA LEU A 454 -12.76 20.37 -4.99
C LEU A 454 -14.01 20.59 -5.85
N HIS A 455 -13.84 20.73 -7.16
CA HIS A 455 -14.93 20.75 -8.13
C HIS A 455 -14.95 19.46 -8.95
N THR A 456 -16.12 18.84 -9.03
CA THR A 456 -16.38 17.61 -9.80
C THR A 456 -17.66 17.77 -10.61
N ARG A 457 -17.90 16.86 -11.54
CA ARG A 457 -19.13 16.77 -12.32
C ARG A 457 -19.87 15.48 -11.97
N ALA A 458 -21.11 15.58 -11.49
CA ALA A 458 -21.93 14.40 -11.21
C ALA A 458 -22.05 13.50 -12.44
N GLY A 459 -21.97 12.18 -12.24
CA GLY A 459 -21.95 11.19 -13.32
C GLY A 459 -20.60 11.08 -14.05
N SER A 460 -19.51 11.60 -13.46
CA SER A 460 -18.14 11.36 -13.93
C SER A 460 -17.48 10.22 -13.15
N ILE A 461 -16.32 9.75 -13.61
CA ILE A 461 -15.53 8.72 -12.89
C ILE A 461 -15.07 9.17 -11.49
N VAL A 462 -15.09 10.47 -11.19
CA VAL A 462 -14.68 11.04 -9.89
C VAL A 462 -15.87 11.52 -9.03
N ASP A 463 -17.09 11.40 -9.57
CA ASP A 463 -18.33 11.70 -8.85
C ASP A 463 -19.48 10.85 -9.43
N PRO A 464 -19.38 9.52 -9.30
CA PRO A 464 -20.30 8.60 -9.93
C PRO A 464 -21.66 8.57 -9.21
N THR A 465 -22.70 8.36 -10.00
CA THR A 465 -24.07 8.20 -9.50
C THR A 465 -24.38 6.73 -9.24
N PHE A 466 -25.32 6.47 -8.32
CA PHE A 466 -25.81 5.12 -8.09
C PHE A 466 -26.43 4.54 -9.38
N PRO A 467 -26.16 3.27 -9.76
CA PRO A 467 -25.49 2.20 -9.00
C PRO A 467 -24.07 1.87 -9.49
N ALA A 468 -23.24 2.85 -9.85
CA ALA A 468 -21.91 2.61 -10.41
C ALA A 468 -21.05 1.63 -9.59
N ALA A 469 -20.25 0.83 -10.30
CA ALA A 469 -19.20 -0.02 -9.73
C ALA A 469 -17.94 0.82 -9.42
N LEU A 470 -17.30 0.57 -8.28
CA LEU A 470 -16.26 1.40 -7.67
C LEU A 470 -15.02 0.61 -7.22
N ASN A 471 -15.02 -0.72 -7.36
CA ASN A 471 -14.03 -1.59 -6.74
C ASN A 471 -12.60 -1.25 -7.17
N ALA A 472 -12.40 -0.99 -8.46
CA ALA A 472 -11.10 -0.77 -9.07
C ALA A 472 -10.57 0.68 -8.92
N ARG A 473 -11.12 1.46 -7.98
CA ARG A 473 -10.78 2.87 -7.74
C ARG A 473 -9.32 3.16 -7.39
N THR A 474 -8.58 2.22 -6.80
CA THR A 474 -7.23 2.50 -6.25
C THR A 474 -6.30 3.16 -7.27
N ASN A 475 -6.25 2.65 -8.50
CA ASN A 475 -5.37 3.21 -9.50
C ASN A 475 -5.87 4.57 -10.03
N LEU A 476 -7.19 4.81 -10.09
CA LEU A 476 -7.73 6.15 -10.38
C LEU A 476 -7.27 7.17 -9.33
N VAL A 477 -7.33 6.83 -8.03
CA VAL A 477 -6.91 7.75 -6.96
C VAL A 477 -5.39 7.99 -7.00
N LYS A 478 -4.58 6.95 -7.25
CA LYS A 478 -3.12 7.10 -7.46
C LYS A 478 -2.82 7.99 -8.66
N LEU A 479 -3.55 7.82 -9.76
CA LEU A 479 -3.42 8.63 -10.96
C LEU A 479 -3.79 10.09 -10.70
N LEU A 480 -4.87 10.36 -9.94
CA LEU A 480 -5.25 11.70 -9.54
C LEU A 480 -4.18 12.38 -8.67
N ALA A 481 -3.59 11.65 -7.70
CA ALA A 481 -2.50 12.17 -6.89
C ALA A 481 -1.30 12.56 -7.75
N ASN A 482 -0.90 11.70 -8.69
CA ASN A 482 0.13 12.01 -9.69
C ASN A 482 -0.23 13.23 -10.55
N ALA A 483 -1.48 13.30 -11.03
CA ALA A 483 -1.94 14.38 -11.90
C ALA A 483 -2.01 15.73 -11.17
N PHE A 484 -2.36 15.75 -9.87
CA PHE A 484 -2.26 16.96 -9.05
C PHE A 484 -0.80 17.44 -8.95
N LEU A 485 0.15 16.54 -8.66
CA LEU A 485 1.58 16.91 -8.62
C LEU A 485 2.12 17.30 -10.00
N GLY A 486 1.67 16.64 -11.06
CA GLY A 486 1.99 16.96 -12.45
C GLY A 486 1.48 18.34 -12.85
N ALA A 487 0.26 18.70 -12.49
CA ALA A 487 -0.29 20.04 -12.67
C ALA A 487 0.53 21.06 -11.85
N TRP A 488 0.77 20.78 -10.57
CA TRP A 488 1.55 21.67 -9.69
C TRP A 488 3.00 21.86 -10.15
N SER A 489 3.59 20.86 -10.82
CA SER A 489 4.93 21.00 -11.44
C SER A 489 4.98 22.08 -12.50
N ARG A 490 3.86 22.45 -13.14
CA ARG A 490 3.81 23.57 -14.09
C ARG A 490 4.01 24.91 -13.37
N ALA A 491 3.62 25.01 -12.10
CA ALA A 491 3.84 26.18 -11.26
C ALA A 491 5.29 26.24 -10.74
N LEU A 492 5.86 25.07 -10.40
CA LEU A 492 7.17 24.93 -9.75
C LEU A 492 8.05 23.87 -10.47
N PRO A 493 8.47 24.11 -11.73
CA PRO A 493 9.03 23.06 -12.62
C PRO A 493 10.36 22.45 -12.14
N ASN A 494 11.11 23.16 -11.31
CA ASN A 494 12.40 22.71 -10.79
C ASN A 494 12.34 22.15 -9.35
N GLN A 495 11.15 22.06 -8.75
CA GLN A 495 10.96 21.58 -7.38
C GLN A 495 10.18 20.26 -7.32
N MET A 496 9.42 19.94 -8.36
CA MET A 496 8.56 18.77 -8.37
C MET A 496 9.23 17.55 -9.02
N PRO A 497 8.96 16.34 -8.49
CA PRO A 497 9.42 15.10 -9.10
C PRO A 497 8.71 14.83 -10.44
N ALA A 498 9.27 13.92 -11.22
CA ALA A 498 8.55 13.27 -12.30
C ALA A 498 7.42 12.40 -11.74
N PRO A 499 6.36 12.14 -12.53
CA PRO A 499 5.31 11.20 -12.14
C PRO A 499 5.87 9.86 -11.65
N ASN A 500 5.33 9.39 -10.53
CA ASN A 500 5.52 8.00 -10.10
C ASN A 500 4.85 7.06 -11.10
N ALA A 501 5.09 5.74 -10.99
CA ALA A 501 4.37 4.75 -11.79
C ALA A 501 2.84 4.92 -11.72
N GLY A 502 2.32 5.37 -10.56
CA GLY A 502 0.89 5.65 -10.39
C GLY A 502 0.03 4.39 -10.38
N GLU A 503 0.64 3.23 -10.13
CA GLU A 503 -0.01 1.91 -10.12
C GLU A 503 0.26 1.22 -8.76
N ALA A 504 -0.74 0.51 -8.28
CA ALA A 504 -0.56 -0.63 -7.38
C ALA A 504 -1.35 -1.81 -7.98
N VAL A 505 -0.68 -2.92 -8.24
CA VAL A 505 -1.36 -4.14 -8.65
C VAL A 505 -2.09 -4.69 -7.44
N VAL A 506 -3.41 -4.85 -7.56
CA VAL A 506 -4.20 -5.55 -6.54
C VAL A 506 -4.64 -6.88 -7.11
N LEU A 507 -4.28 -7.94 -6.39
CA LEU A 507 -4.46 -9.31 -6.80
C LEU A 507 -5.37 -10.00 -5.79
N SER A 508 -6.41 -10.65 -6.27
CA SER A 508 -7.17 -11.64 -5.50
C SER A 508 -6.99 -13.00 -6.15
N LEU A 509 -6.38 -13.92 -5.41
CA LEU A 509 -6.19 -15.31 -5.79
C LEU A 509 -7.05 -16.17 -4.89
N GLY A 510 -7.90 -17.00 -5.48
CA GLY A 510 -8.74 -17.90 -4.70
C GLY A 510 -8.88 -19.24 -5.39
N GLY A 511 -9.38 -20.22 -4.66
CA GLY A 511 -9.62 -21.55 -5.20
C GLY A 511 -10.07 -22.52 -4.13
N THR A 512 -9.91 -23.80 -4.44
CA THR A 512 -10.16 -24.89 -3.51
C THR A 512 -8.90 -25.73 -3.38
N HIS A 513 -8.60 -26.17 -2.16
CA HIS A 513 -7.62 -27.20 -1.89
C HIS A 513 -8.12 -28.54 -2.45
N ALA A 514 -7.21 -29.52 -2.59
CA ALA A 514 -7.56 -30.86 -3.06
C ALA A 514 -8.57 -31.58 -2.15
N ASP A 515 -8.64 -31.21 -0.87
CA ASP A 515 -9.61 -31.72 0.12
C ASP A 515 -10.95 -30.94 0.12
N GLY A 516 -11.13 -29.97 -0.77
CA GLY A 516 -12.34 -29.18 -0.93
C GLY A 516 -12.43 -27.93 -0.05
N ARG A 517 -11.47 -27.68 0.85
CA ARG A 517 -11.45 -26.42 1.63
C ARG A 517 -11.19 -25.21 0.72
N PRO A 518 -11.92 -24.10 0.86
CA PRO A 518 -11.63 -22.89 0.10
C PRO A 518 -10.37 -22.21 0.62
N TRP A 519 -9.68 -21.52 -0.27
CA TRP A 519 -8.62 -20.58 0.09
C TRP A 519 -8.77 -19.29 -0.68
N LEU A 520 -8.29 -18.21 -0.09
CA LEU A 520 -8.33 -16.87 -0.64
C LEU A 520 -7.11 -16.11 -0.14
N LEU A 521 -6.49 -15.36 -1.03
CA LEU A 521 -5.35 -14.50 -0.76
C LEU A 521 -5.55 -13.19 -1.52
N THR A 522 -5.38 -12.08 -0.81
CA THR A 522 -5.29 -10.76 -1.42
C THR A 522 -3.87 -10.24 -1.25
N GLU A 523 -3.30 -9.70 -2.33
CA GLU A 523 -1.97 -9.10 -2.34
C GLU A 523 -1.96 -7.77 -3.07
N ILE A 524 -1.10 -6.86 -2.59
CA ILE A 524 -0.86 -5.56 -3.20
C ILE A 524 0.63 -5.49 -3.57
N ILE A 525 0.91 -5.30 -4.86
CA ILE A 525 2.28 -5.17 -5.38
C ILE A 525 2.49 -3.73 -5.80
N ALA A 526 3.45 -3.07 -5.15
CA ALA A 526 3.86 -1.72 -5.51
C ALA A 526 4.66 -1.70 -6.81
N SER A 527 4.94 -0.48 -7.29
CA SER A 527 5.69 -0.29 -8.53
C SER A 527 6.92 0.57 -8.27
N ALA A 528 6.96 1.82 -8.74
CA ALA A 528 8.17 2.63 -8.67
C ALA A 528 7.89 4.12 -8.53
N ALA A 529 8.82 4.82 -7.90
CA ALA A 529 8.81 6.28 -7.77
C ALA A 529 9.46 6.98 -8.97
N GLY A 530 9.04 8.19 -9.25
CA GLY A 530 9.64 9.06 -10.27
C GLY A 530 10.97 9.63 -9.81
N GLY A 531 11.84 9.96 -10.77
CA GLY A 531 13.04 10.75 -10.50
C GLY A 531 12.67 12.16 -10.03
N ALA A 532 13.53 12.82 -9.27
CA ALA A 532 13.28 14.16 -8.75
C ALA A 532 14.49 15.07 -8.94
N PRO A 533 14.37 16.40 -8.77
CA PRO A 533 15.52 17.30 -8.73
C PRO A 533 16.56 16.90 -7.68
N SER A 534 16.13 16.28 -6.58
CA SER A 534 16.95 15.81 -5.46
C SER A 534 17.69 14.49 -5.73
N GLY A 535 17.26 13.68 -6.71
CA GLY A 535 17.91 12.40 -7.00
C GLY A 535 17.02 11.37 -7.69
N PRO A 536 17.53 10.14 -7.91
CA PRO A 536 16.78 9.06 -8.56
C PRO A 536 15.60 8.57 -7.70
N GLY A 537 14.58 8.00 -8.35
CA GLY A 537 13.41 7.42 -7.70
C GLY A 537 13.65 6.03 -7.11
N GLY A 538 12.92 5.70 -6.04
CA GLY A 538 12.85 4.37 -5.44
C GLY A 538 12.27 3.29 -6.35
N SER A 539 12.96 2.15 -6.45
CA SER A 539 12.48 0.94 -7.12
C SER A 539 11.63 0.08 -6.20
N GLY A 540 10.57 -0.54 -6.72
CA GLY A 540 9.76 -1.52 -6.00
C GLY A 540 9.10 -1.02 -4.71
N VAL A 541 8.79 0.26 -4.63
CA VAL A 541 8.27 0.94 -3.43
C VAL A 541 6.88 1.51 -3.66
N SER A 542 6.07 1.54 -2.60
CA SER A 542 4.77 2.21 -2.66
C SER A 542 4.91 3.73 -2.79
N THR A 543 3.99 4.35 -3.55
CA THR A 543 4.00 5.79 -3.87
C THR A 543 2.61 6.40 -3.73
N ASP A 544 2.52 7.73 -3.86
CA ASP A 544 1.27 8.49 -3.94
C ASP A 544 0.42 8.29 -2.68
N VAL A 545 -0.84 7.87 -2.84
CA VAL A 545 -1.74 7.57 -1.73
C VAL A 545 -1.54 6.18 -1.09
N GLY A 546 -0.65 5.33 -1.63
CA GLY A 546 -0.47 3.96 -1.16
C GLY A 546 0.66 3.83 -0.14
N ASN A 547 0.56 2.90 0.81
CA ASN A 547 1.67 2.50 1.68
C ASN A 547 1.54 1.05 2.19
N ALA A 548 0.80 0.21 1.46
CA ALA A 548 0.63 -1.18 1.84
C ALA A 548 1.95 -1.93 1.64
N ARG A 549 2.30 -2.78 2.59
CA ARG A 549 3.46 -3.67 2.47
C ARG A 549 3.14 -4.83 1.54
N SER A 550 4.17 -5.43 0.97
CA SER A 550 4.00 -6.72 0.33
C SER A 550 3.84 -7.82 1.37
N THR A 551 3.01 -8.81 1.05
CA THR A 551 2.89 -10.03 1.84
C THR A 551 4.16 -10.87 1.64
N PRO A 552 4.81 -11.34 2.73
CA PRO A 552 5.99 -12.19 2.63
C PRO A 552 5.67 -13.49 1.88
N ALA A 553 6.62 -13.97 1.10
CA ALA A 553 6.46 -15.22 0.35
C ALA A 553 6.14 -16.39 1.29
N GLU A 554 6.82 -16.45 2.44
CA GLU A 554 6.60 -17.51 3.42
C GLU A 554 5.16 -17.52 3.97
N SER A 555 4.61 -16.33 4.23
CA SER A 555 3.22 -16.17 4.68
C SER A 555 2.24 -16.58 3.58
N ILE A 556 2.54 -16.30 2.31
CA ILE A 556 1.68 -16.68 1.18
C ILE A 556 1.61 -18.21 1.04
N GLU A 557 2.76 -18.90 0.96
CA GLU A 557 2.77 -20.36 0.75
C GLU A 557 2.20 -21.14 1.95
N ALA A 558 2.23 -20.54 3.14
CA ALA A 558 1.62 -21.13 4.33
C ALA A 558 0.07 -21.08 4.31
N GLN A 559 -0.52 -20.12 3.59
CA GLN A 559 -1.96 -19.85 3.60
C GLN A 559 -2.68 -20.34 2.33
N ALA A 560 -1.96 -20.51 1.23
CA ALA A 560 -2.51 -20.89 -0.06
C ALA A 560 -1.62 -21.95 -0.73
N PRO A 561 -2.16 -22.80 -1.63
CA PRO A 561 -1.38 -23.78 -2.38
C PRO A 561 -0.57 -23.11 -3.51
N LEU A 562 0.14 -22.04 -3.18
CA LEU A 562 0.93 -21.22 -4.09
C LEU A 562 2.40 -21.37 -3.74
N ARG A 563 3.25 -21.30 -4.75
CA ARG A 563 4.70 -21.12 -4.59
C ARG A 563 5.13 -19.79 -5.19
N ILE A 564 5.84 -18.99 -4.41
CA ILE A 564 6.45 -17.76 -4.90
C ILE A 564 7.84 -18.10 -5.44
N GLU A 565 7.97 -18.05 -6.75
CA GLU A 565 9.21 -18.41 -7.43
C GLU A 565 10.16 -17.22 -7.59
N ARG A 566 9.63 -15.99 -7.59
CA ARG A 566 10.44 -14.79 -7.77
C ARG A 566 9.82 -13.56 -7.13
N VAL A 567 10.66 -12.80 -6.43
CA VAL A 567 10.40 -11.46 -5.91
C VAL A 567 11.64 -10.61 -6.21
N ALA A 568 11.60 -9.88 -7.33
CA ALA A 568 12.78 -9.19 -7.86
C ALA A 568 12.49 -7.77 -8.34
N VAL A 569 13.51 -6.92 -8.38
CA VAL A 569 13.44 -5.63 -9.08
C VAL A 569 13.44 -5.89 -10.59
N ARG A 570 12.57 -5.18 -11.32
CA ARG A 570 12.50 -5.22 -12.79
C ARG A 570 13.55 -4.27 -13.38
N VAL A 571 14.81 -4.65 -13.27
CA VAL A 571 15.97 -3.82 -13.64
C VAL A 571 15.82 -3.22 -15.04
N GLY A 572 16.00 -1.90 -15.14
CA GLY A 572 15.97 -1.17 -16.40
C GLY A 572 14.57 -0.71 -16.85
N SER A 573 13.55 -0.92 -16.04
CA SER A 573 12.19 -0.45 -16.33
C SER A 573 11.99 1.04 -16.03
N GLY A 574 12.78 1.65 -15.14
CA GLY A 574 12.68 3.06 -14.78
C GLY A 574 13.10 4.02 -15.88
N GLY A 575 12.34 5.10 -16.06
CA GLY A 575 12.53 6.10 -17.11
C GLY A 575 13.88 6.80 -17.03
N ALA A 576 14.52 7.00 -18.19
CA ALA A 576 15.82 7.66 -18.26
C ALA A 576 15.71 9.18 -18.03
N GLY A 577 16.70 9.75 -17.36
CA GLY A 577 16.81 11.18 -17.14
C GLY A 577 18.14 11.48 -16.45
N ARG A 578 18.42 12.76 -16.17
CA ARG A 578 19.55 13.13 -15.28
C ARG A 578 19.43 12.39 -13.95
N HIS A 579 18.20 12.31 -13.43
CA HIS A 579 17.85 11.42 -12.34
C HIS A 579 16.81 10.41 -12.85
N ARG A 580 17.16 9.13 -12.79
CA ARG A 580 16.31 8.05 -13.30
C ARG A 580 15.07 7.85 -12.43
N GLY A 581 13.98 7.43 -13.05
CA GLY A 581 12.87 6.82 -12.33
C GLY A 581 13.28 5.47 -11.74
N GLY A 582 12.59 5.05 -10.68
CA GLY A 582 12.76 3.73 -10.09
C GLY A 582 12.29 2.62 -11.03
N ASP A 583 12.85 1.44 -10.82
CA ASP A 583 12.45 0.20 -11.51
C ASP A 583 11.23 -0.43 -10.82
N GLY A 584 10.33 -1.04 -11.59
CA GLY A 584 9.20 -1.81 -11.10
C GLY A 584 9.60 -3.14 -10.45
N VAL A 585 8.63 -4.04 -10.29
CA VAL A 585 8.79 -5.34 -9.61
C VAL A 585 8.43 -6.48 -10.54
N VAL A 586 9.12 -7.61 -10.40
CA VAL A 586 8.74 -8.92 -10.96
C VAL A 586 8.25 -9.82 -9.83
N ARG A 587 7.01 -10.31 -9.96
CA ARG A 587 6.42 -11.33 -9.09
C ARG A 587 6.01 -12.55 -9.90
N VAL A 588 6.38 -13.75 -9.42
CA VAL A 588 6.01 -15.01 -10.06
C VAL A 588 5.40 -15.97 -9.05
N TYR A 589 4.18 -16.41 -9.35
CA TYR A 589 3.40 -17.34 -8.56
C TYR A 589 3.20 -18.62 -9.35
N ARG A 590 3.33 -19.78 -8.71
CA ARG A 590 2.89 -21.06 -9.26
C ARG A 590 1.76 -21.63 -8.42
N LEU A 591 0.67 -22.07 -9.05
CA LEU A 591 -0.35 -22.86 -8.37
C LEU A 591 0.14 -24.31 -8.24
N LEU A 592 0.20 -24.84 -7.02
CA LEU A 592 0.73 -26.19 -6.76
C LEU A 592 -0.33 -27.27 -6.94
N HIS A 593 -1.56 -27.02 -6.48
CA HIS A 593 -2.63 -28.00 -6.42
C HIS A 593 -3.98 -27.39 -6.74
N GLY A 594 -4.88 -28.22 -7.29
CA GLY A 594 -6.26 -27.82 -7.58
C GLY A 594 -6.39 -26.82 -8.72
N SER A 595 -7.50 -26.08 -8.69
CA SER A 595 -7.82 -25.01 -9.63
C SER A 595 -8.03 -23.71 -8.86
N GLY A 596 -7.70 -22.58 -9.49
CA GLY A 596 -7.94 -21.28 -8.90
C GLY A 596 -8.52 -20.26 -9.88
N SER A 597 -8.99 -19.17 -9.30
CA SER A 597 -9.37 -17.94 -10.00
C SER A 597 -8.36 -16.84 -9.67
N ILE A 598 -8.04 -16.05 -10.69
CA ILE A 598 -7.24 -14.83 -10.58
C ILE A 598 -8.18 -13.66 -10.83
N SER A 599 -8.15 -12.67 -9.96
CA SER A 599 -8.58 -11.31 -10.27
C SER A 599 -7.36 -10.40 -10.22
N TYR A 600 -6.97 -9.87 -11.38
CA TYR A 600 -5.78 -9.04 -11.58
C TYR A 600 -6.19 -7.61 -11.93
N ARG A 601 -5.89 -6.67 -11.03
CA ARG A 601 -6.11 -5.23 -11.23
C ARG A 601 -4.77 -4.50 -11.29
N GLY A 602 -4.24 -4.34 -12.50
CA GLY A 602 -3.11 -3.48 -12.82
C GLY A 602 -3.51 -2.22 -13.60
N GLU A 603 -2.49 -1.48 -14.02
CA GLU A 603 -2.52 -0.33 -14.93
C GLU A 603 -1.16 -0.22 -15.64
N ARG A 604 -0.99 0.79 -16.50
CA ARG A 604 0.28 1.14 -17.15
C ARG A 604 0.78 0.07 -18.13
N HIS A 605 -0.10 -0.76 -18.67
CA HIS A 605 0.18 -1.69 -19.78
C HIS A 605 0.33 -0.93 -21.10
N ALA A 606 -0.52 0.08 -21.35
CA ALA A 606 -0.46 0.89 -22.57
C ALA A 606 -0.11 2.36 -22.27
N ILE A 607 -0.66 2.93 -21.21
CA ILE A 607 -0.51 4.35 -20.86
C ILE A 607 0.48 4.50 -19.72
N VAL A 608 1.75 4.74 -20.05
CA VAL A 608 2.86 4.79 -19.08
C VAL A 608 3.04 6.18 -18.44
N PRO A 609 3.59 6.27 -17.22
CA PRO A 609 3.89 7.56 -16.59
C PRO A 609 4.86 8.39 -17.45
N GLN A 610 4.55 9.66 -17.62
CA GLN A 610 5.41 10.61 -18.35
C GLN A 610 6.70 10.89 -17.57
N GLY A 611 7.76 11.29 -18.26
CA GLY A 611 8.91 11.93 -17.62
C GLY A 611 8.67 13.42 -17.34
N ALA A 612 9.57 14.05 -16.59
CA ALA A 612 9.52 15.48 -16.30
C ALA A 612 10.84 16.19 -16.60
N ALA A 613 10.77 17.51 -16.88
CA ALA A 613 11.94 18.34 -17.20
C ALA A 613 12.84 17.76 -18.31
N GLY A 614 12.26 17.06 -19.29
CA GLY A 614 12.99 16.40 -20.39
C GLY A 614 13.42 14.96 -20.12
N GLY A 615 13.05 14.38 -18.98
CA GLY A 615 13.19 12.94 -18.74
C GLY A 615 12.21 12.11 -19.57
N LEU A 616 12.49 10.82 -19.70
CA LEU A 616 11.74 9.85 -20.50
C LEU A 616 10.76 9.04 -19.63
N PRO A 617 9.67 8.51 -20.22
CA PRO A 617 8.74 7.64 -19.51
C PRO A 617 9.39 6.32 -19.06
N GLY A 618 8.79 5.70 -18.04
CA GLY A 618 9.12 4.33 -17.63
C GLY A 618 8.61 3.27 -18.62
N SER A 619 9.10 2.05 -18.46
CA SER A 619 8.63 0.88 -19.23
C SER A 619 7.22 0.46 -18.79
N PRO A 620 6.38 -0.05 -19.72
CA PRO A 620 5.04 -0.50 -19.39
C PRO A 620 5.05 -1.74 -18.48
N ALA A 621 3.96 -1.88 -17.74
CA ALA A 621 3.63 -3.10 -17.00
C ALA A 621 3.19 -4.23 -17.96
N ALA A 622 3.26 -5.46 -17.49
CA ALA A 622 2.78 -6.64 -18.19
C ALA A 622 2.34 -7.73 -17.19
N ALA A 623 1.35 -8.52 -17.57
CA ALA A 623 0.96 -9.71 -16.84
C ALA A 623 0.61 -10.85 -17.79
N ARG A 624 0.84 -12.09 -17.36
CA ARG A 624 0.55 -13.29 -18.18
C ARG A 624 0.41 -14.54 -17.31
N ILE A 625 -0.33 -15.51 -17.83
CA ILE A 625 -0.34 -16.88 -17.33
C ILE A 625 0.52 -17.73 -18.26
N GLU A 626 1.59 -18.32 -17.72
CA GLU A 626 2.38 -19.34 -18.39
C GLU A 626 1.80 -20.70 -18.00
N ARG A 627 1.13 -21.34 -18.95
CA ARG A 627 0.45 -22.63 -18.75
C ARG A 627 1.47 -23.76 -18.62
N ALA A 628 1.11 -24.81 -17.89
CA ALA A 628 1.98 -25.98 -17.72
C ALA A 628 2.35 -26.68 -19.04
N ASP A 629 1.55 -26.52 -20.09
CA ASP A 629 1.80 -27.05 -21.45
C ASP A 629 2.74 -26.15 -22.29
N GLY A 630 3.22 -25.04 -21.73
CA GLY A 630 4.10 -24.08 -22.39
C GLY A 630 3.36 -22.94 -23.11
N ARG A 631 2.02 -22.95 -23.18
CA ARG A 631 1.26 -21.81 -23.74
C ARG A 631 1.42 -20.58 -22.85
N VAL A 632 1.60 -19.42 -23.47
CA VAL A 632 1.61 -18.12 -22.77
C VAL A 632 0.34 -17.36 -23.10
N GLU A 633 -0.40 -16.97 -22.06
CA GLU A 633 -1.65 -16.23 -22.16
C GLU A 633 -1.47 -14.83 -21.53
N PRO A 634 -1.34 -13.77 -22.34
CA PRO A 634 -1.22 -12.42 -21.81
C PRO A 634 -2.52 -12.00 -21.12
N LEU A 635 -2.40 -11.30 -20.00
CA LEU A 635 -3.52 -10.68 -19.30
C LEU A 635 -3.56 -9.19 -19.62
N PRO A 636 -4.74 -8.61 -19.94
CA PRO A 636 -4.90 -7.16 -20.01
C PRO A 636 -4.70 -6.53 -18.62
N ALA A 637 -4.60 -5.20 -18.57
CA ALA A 637 -4.43 -4.43 -17.32
C ALA A 637 -5.48 -4.77 -16.24
N LYS A 638 -6.67 -5.24 -16.64
CA LYS A 638 -7.74 -5.67 -15.73
C LYS A 638 -8.31 -6.98 -16.24
N ALA A 639 -8.18 -8.05 -15.45
CA ALA A 639 -8.57 -9.38 -15.90
C ALA A 639 -9.13 -10.23 -14.75
N ARG A 640 -10.14 -11.04 -15.08
CA ARG A 640 -10.44 -12.27 -14.35
C ARG A 640 -10.04 -13.46 -15.20
N ALA A 641 -9.32 -14.40 -14.61
CA ALA A 641 -8.84 -15.60 -15.30
C ALA A 641 -8.94 -16.82 -14.41
N GLN A 642 -8.84 -18.00 -15.03
CA GLN A 642 -8.72 -19.28 -14.33
C GLN A 642 -7.34 -19.86 -14.60
N TRP A 643 -6.78 -20.53 -13.61
CA TRP A 643 -5.49 -21.23 -13.69
C TRP A 643 -5.55 -22.57 -12.96
N GLN A 644 -4.66 -23.48 -13.37
CA GLN A 644 -4.60 -24.85 -12.89
C GLN A 644 -3.26 -25.13 -12.23
N ALA A 645 -3.20 -26.20 -11.44
CA ALA A 645 -1.95 -26.70 -10.88
C ALA A 645 -0.86 -26.82 -11.97
N GLY A 646 0.32 -26.28 -11.68
CA GLY A 646 1.46 -26.20 -12.60
C GLY A 646 1.56 -24.88 -13.36
N ASP A 647 0.46 -24.15 -13.56
CA ASP A 647 0.45 -22.84 -14.21
C ASP A 647 1.19 -21.79 -13.36
N ARG A 648 1.78 -20.81 -14.04
CA ARG A 648 2.48 -19.67 -13.41
C ARG A 648 1.81 -18.37 -13.76
N LEU A 649 1.56 -17.51 -12.79
CA LEU A 649 1.18 -16.12 -12.99
C LEU A 649 2.45 -15.27 -12.87
N VAL A 650 2.79 -14.55 -13.94
CA VAL A 650 3.92 -13.62 -13.98
C VAL A 650 3.40 -12.20 -14.07
N ILE A 651 3.85 -11.34 -13.15
CA ILE A 651 3.50 -9.93 -13.08
C ILE A 651 4.78 -9.11 -13.13
N GLU A 652 4.80 -8.12 -14.02
CA GLU A 652 5.85 -7.15 -14.20
C GLU A 652 5.24 -5.75 -14.09
N THR A 653 5.58 -4.98 -13.06
CA THR A 653 4.99 -3.64 -12.88
C THR A 653 5.76 -2.57 -13.65
N ALA A 654 5.15 -1.39 -13.82
CA ALA A 654 5.74 -0.29 -14.57
C ALA A 654 6.90 0.44 -13.85
N GLY A 655 7.82 1.02 -14.61
CA GLY A 655 8.84 1.92 -14.05
C GLY A 655 8.29 3.32 -13.80
N GLY A 656 8.96 4.09 -12.93
CA GLY A 656 8.64 5.51 -12.71
C GLY A 656 9.19 6.41 -13.82
N GLY A 657 8.66 7.63 -13.97
CA GLY A 657 9.16 8.60 -14.93
C GLY A 657 10.57 9.12 -14.59
N GLY A 658 11.41 9.36 -15.60
CA GLY A 658 12.70 10.02 -15.43
C GLY A 658 12.58 11.53 -15.25
N TRP A 659 13.55 12.15 -14.57
CA TRP A 659 13.62 13.60 -14.37
C TRP A 659 14.87 14.22 -14.98
N GLY A 660 14.70 15.30 -15.72
CA GLY A 660 15.79 16.00 -16.42
C GLY A 660 16.22 15.28 -17.69
N GLN A 661 16.81 16.02 -18.64
CA GLN A 661 17.34 15.42 -19.87
C GLN A 661 18.38 14.33 -19.54
N PRO A 662 18.28 13.13 -20.15
CA PRO A 662 19.30 12.10 -20.00
C PRO A 662 20.63 12.60 -20.61
N ALA A 663 21.75 12.15 -20.05
CA ALA A 663 23.05 12.39 -20.67
C ALA A 663 23.04 11.84 -22.10
N ALA A 664 23.64 12.58 -23.05
CA ALA A 664 23.86 12.05 -24.38
C ALA A 664 24.64 10.75 -24.25
N LYS A 665 24.13 9.65 -24.83
CA LYS A 665 24.91 8.41 -24.92
C LYS A 665 26.20 8.76 -25.65
N GLU A 666 27.35 8.66 -24.99
CA GLU A 666 28.63 8.64 -25.69
C GLU A 666 28.55 7.45 -26.65
N THR A 667 28.41 7.75 -27.94
CA THR A 667 28.53 6.74 -28.99
C THR A 667 29.98 6.29 -28.98
N SER A 668 30.27 5.17 -28.31
CA SER A 668 31.53 4.47 -28.47
C SER A 668 31.61 4.03 -29.93
N ALA A 669 32.51 4.66 -30.68
CA ALA A 669 32.86 4.31 -32.05
C ALA A 669 33.54 2.94 -32.13
#